data_AF-A0A6L4YTZ5-F1
#
_entry.id   AF-A0A6L4YTZ5-F1
#
_cell.length_a   1.000
_cell.length_b   1.000
_cell.length_c   1.000
_cell.angle_alpha   90.00
_cell.angle_beta   90.00
_cell.angle_gamma   90.00
#
_symmetry.space_group_name_H-M   'P 1'
#
loop_
_entity.id
_entity.type
_entity.pdbx_description
1 polymer ?
#
loop_
_entity_poly.entity_id
_entity_poly.type
_entity_poly.pdbx_seq_one_letter_code
_entity_poly.pdbx_strand_id
1 'polypeptide(L)'
;MEKKKKRGLEINPFSKSKEDTHEPAYKPGTLDDVIIKSFNVLPLPIFLTDKDFNLIRTNNAASVFISHFLVQHQGTSILKFLNFPGIPDESALKQLIEAMSGPINVPAKNNLTGKSYNVDVIRIDNAAGRSFLFQLTEMDNTNLFAGELISESPEKFEKDSIHSVGFNSDSASVFDNSFLRTIIESLPHPFYVIEANTHKALLRNYAAVRFEESLDTVHCYMKNKPESCIGNAFSCALKMVISTTTPVRVEHEFVTKSGEKRIYEVFGYPVLNKSDSLKYVIQYSIDITDRKRNEAELIEYQEILDNLMNNLPGMAFRCLNEANWTMEYVSPGCRKLTGYNANELINNKLVRYGDLIHKDDRQKVWEDVQNAVNRHRVYRLEYRIIAKNGRIKYVLEQGKGVYDKYDKLVRLEGLVTDITEGKNAEMLLKTELAINQGIASIGVELLNDSIKPARVAYLVQRYARQFTGSRFSLLISPASEGEKSYIYCFDKNNEKEISRKVRKHDPKNGQPEGLMERLIKETDPVILNDQEITLNIPCLSPGDYSFRRLLSVPAFINNQNAGVLILSDSEADYTPEMVAVVQRFINMFALAAYRLKAEESLQLAKEKAEESDRLKSLFLSNMSHEIRTPMNAILGFAEMLQDAELSIDEKDRFLDVIIKSGDNLLRLINDIIDISKIEAGQLKIIYSDCYLNEMFTDLEIFFNREMTRLHKDHLTLYMQPGNTDPDFAVYTDPVRLRQIITNLTGNAFKFTDEGFIEIGYRIKDDKIEFYVRDSGIGIPVDQQKLIFERFGQVREAASHNLSGTGLGLTISKNLVEMLGGNMRLDSYPGEGSTFWFDIPLKVGRHRSESIAEPDSVHLPRLDLTGKCILVVEDVDTNYFYISSLLEKLNGKVIRAGNGQKAVDLCKENNDINLVLMDIELPVMDGYKATQIIKVFRPGLPIIAQTAFAMMGERERCIEAGCDDYIAKPIRKEILFEVISRFI
;
A
#
# COMPACT_ATOMS: atom_id res chain seq x y z
N MET A 1 31.76 57.26 -37.24
CA MET A 1 32.73 57.52 -36.16
C MET A 1 33.78 56.39 -36.13
N GLU A 2 34.84 56.57 -35.35
CA GLU A 2 35.67 55.57 -34.65
C GLU A 2 36.22 54.29 -35.34
N LYS A 3 37.56 54.32 -35.54
CA LYS A 3 38.63 53.37 -35.13
C LYS A 3 38.25 51.88 -34.86
N LYS A 4 38.88 50.85 -35.47
CA LYS A 4 40.31 50.38 -35.48
C LYS A 4 40.74 49.72 -34.13
N LYS A 5 41.55 48.62 -34.05
CA LYS A 5 42.33 47.85 -35.06
C LYS A 5 42.83 46.45 -34.55
N LYS A 6 43.34 45.65 -35.52
CA LYS A 6 44.34 44.53 -35.53
C LYS A 6 45.44 44.55 -34.42
N ARG A 7 46.28 43.51 -34.13
CA ARG A 7 46.91 42.41 -34.94
C ARG A 7 47.62 41.35 -34.02
N GLY A 8 48.24 40.29 -34.58
CA GLY A 8 49.15 39.32 -33.89
C GLY A 8 50.61 39.29 -34.45
N LEU A 9 51.31 38.13 -34.33
CA LEU A 9 52.73 37.72 -34.70
C LEU A 9 53.68 37.46 -33.46
N GLU A 10 54.77 36.64 -33.45
CA GLU A 10 55.24 35.40 -34.19
C GLU A 10 56.64 34.86 -33.66
N ILE A 11 57.15 33.69 -34.18
CA ILE A 11 58.58 33.21 -34.30
C ILE A 11 59.29 32.35 -33.18
N ASN A 12 60.33 31.55 -33.56
CA ASN A 12 61.15 30.52 -32.82
C ASN A 12 62.72 30.78 -32.99
N PRO A 13 63.76 29.90 -33.24
CA PRO A 13 64.01 28.42 -33.32
C PRO A 13 65.40 27.83 -32.76
N PHE A 14 65.67 26.50 -32.95
CA PHE A 14 67.01 25.78 -33.04
C PHE A 14 67.95 25.62 -31.79
N SER A 15 69.10 24.87 -31.72
CA SER A 15 69.69 23.55 -32.22
C SER A 15 71.13 23.31 -31.57
N LYS A 16 72.05 22.32 -31.74
CA LYS A 16 72.30 21.05 -32.53
C LYS A 16 73.63 20.28 -32.09
N SER A 17 73.86 19.00 -32.49
CA SER A 17 75.18 18.23 -32.69
C SER A 17 76.13 17.89 -31.49
N LYS A 18 77.22 17.05 -31.51
CA LYS A 18 77.76 15.75 -32.12
C LYS A 18 79.29 15.59 -31.67
N GLU A 19 80.21 14.60 -31.90
CA GLU A 19 80.39 13.31 -32.66
C GLU A 19 81.64 12.43 -32.19
N ASP A 20 81.56 11.08 -32.29
CA ASP A 20 82.48 9.94 -32.65
C ASP A 20 83.98 9.61 -32.20
N THR A 21 84.18 8.33 -31.74
CA THR A 21 85.19 7.21 -31.95
C THR A 21 86.76 7.31 -32.08
N HIS A 22 87.53 6.40 -31.41
CA HIS A 22 88.45 5.33 -31.98
C HIS A 22 89.51 4.65 -31.01
N GLU A 23 90.03 3.43 -31.33
CA GLU A 23 91.15 2.65 -30.68
C GLU A 23 91.77 1.57 -31.63
N PRO A 24 93.09 1.20 -31.54
CA PRO A 24 93.51 -0.25 -31.56
C PRO A 24 94.94 -0.68 -30.99
N ALA A 25 95.06 -1.94 -30.48
CA ALA A 25 96.20 -2.93 -30.63
C ALA A 25 97.57 -2.76 -29.89
N TYR A 26 98.42 -3.76 -29.50
CA TYR A 26 98.45 -5.26 -29.28
C TYR A 26 99.74 -5.59 -28.42
N LYS A 27 100.49 -6.73 -28.25
CA LYS A 27 100.67 -8.14 -28.76
C LYS A 27 101.59 -8.97 -27.75
N PRO A 28 101.67 -10.34 -27.71
CA PRO A 28 102.31 -11.13 -26.62
C PRO A 28 103.49 -12.08 -27.01
N GLY A 29 103.95 -12.98 -26.09
CA GLY A 29 104.98 -14.02 -26.35
C GLY A 29 104.97 -15.31 -25.47
N THR A 30 104.91 -16.48 -26.15
CA THR A 30 105.31 -17.87 -25.78
C THR A 30 104.92 -18.54 -24.44
N LEU A 31 104.21 -19.67 -24.57
CA LEU A 31 104.12 -20.81 -23.64
C LEU A 31 104.29 -22.09 -24.47
N ASP A 32 104.95 -23.13 -23.94
CA ASP A 32 104.87 -24.48 -24.51
C ASP A 32 104.83 -25.59 -23.45
N ASP A 33 104.50 -26.80 -23.90
CA ASP A 33 104.38 -28.07 -23.19
C ASP A 33 103.16 -28.34 -22.24
N VAL A 34 102.80 -29.63 -22.19
CA VAL A 34 101.67 -30.27 -21.48
C VAL A 34 100.26 -29.82 -21.93
N ILE A 35 99.72 -30.57 -22.90
CA ILE A 35 98.33 -30.50 -23.38
C ILE A 35 97.36 -31.18 -22.37
N ILE A 36 96.82 -30.41 -21.43
CA ILE A 36 95.78 -30.88 -20.49
C ILE A 36 94.39 -30.79 -21.14
N LYS A 37 93.93 -31.86 -21.81
CA LYS A 37 92.61 -31.88 -22.47
C LYS A 37 91.40 -31.81 -21.52
N SER A 38 91.56 -32.15 -20.24
CA SER A 38 90.46 -32.17 -19.26
C SER A 38 90.08 -30.80 -18.70
N PHE A 39 91.03 -29.85 -18.61
CA PHE A 39 90.80 -28.53 -18.00
C PHE A 39 89.73 -27.72 -18.76
N ASN A 40 89.67 -27.87 -20.08
CA ASN A 40 88.76 -27.15 -20.96
C ASN A 40 87.30 -27.66 -20.93
N VAL A 41 86.99 -28.71 -20.16
CA VAL A 41 85.67 -29.35 -20.08
C VAL A 41 84.85 -28.87 -18.87
N LEU A 42 85.46 -28.14 -17.93
CA LEU A 42 84.78 -27.60 -16.76
C LEU A 42 83.85 -26.42 -17.15
N PRO A 43 82.59 -26.38 -16.69
CA PRO A 43 81.59 -25.41 -17.17
C PRO A 43 81.72 -24.02 -16.53
N LEU A 44 82.31 -23.91 -15.34
CA LEU A 44 82.54 -22.63 -14.66
C LEU A 44 83.79 -21.93 -15.21
N PRO A 45 83.83 -20.59 -15.33
CA PRO A 45 85.04 -19.84 -15.64
C PRO A 45 86.12 -20.07 -14.57
N ILE A 46 87.26 -20.64 -14.97
CA ILE A 46 88.40 -20.90 -14.09
C ILE A 46 89.68 -20.30 -14.69
N PHE A 47 90.37 -19.51 -13.86
CA PHE A 47 91.60 -18.78 -14.19
C PHE A 47 92.73 -19.19 -13.23
N LEU A 48 93.90 -19.51 -13.76
CA LEU A 48 95.12 -19.76 -12.99
C LEU A 48 96.07 -18.57 -13.15
N THR A 49 96.55 -17.99 -12.06
CA THR A 49 97.47 -16.84 -12.06
C THR A 49 98.79 -17.12 -11.34
N ASP A 50 99.79 -16.28 -11.63
CA ASP A 50 101.01 -16.18 -10.84
C ASP A 50 100.78 -15.44 -9.50
N LYS A 51 101.87 -15.26 -8.75
CA LYS A 51 101.95 -14.52 -7.48
C LYS A 51 101.57 -13.03 -7.57
N ASP A 52 101.52 -12.47 -8.78
CA ASP A 52 101.22 -11.07 -9.08
C ASP A 52 99.94 -10.98 -9.95
N PHE A 53 99.05 -11.97 -9.79
CA PHE A 53 97.73 -12.10 -10.39
C PHE A 53 97.65 -12.12 -11.93
N ASN A 54 98.78 -12.31 -12.62
CA ASN A 54 98.83 -12.42 -14.08
C ASN A 54 98.40 -13.81 -14.54
N LEU A 55 97.54 -13.86 -15.55
CA LEU A 55 96.98 -15.09 -16.12
C LEU A 55 98.08 -16.00 -16.70
N ILE A 56 98.21 -17.19 -16.13
CA ILE A 56 99.03 -18.31 -16.63
C ILE A 56 98.20 -19.17 -17.59
N ARG A 57 96.97 -19.54 -17.21
CA ARG A 57 96.11 -20.46 -17.99
C ARG A 57 94.62 -20.21 -17.70
N THR A 58 93.77 -20.46 -18.69
CA THR A 58 92.30 -20.36 -18.61
C THR A 58 91.65 -21.62 -19.19
N ASN A 59 90.44 -21.97 -18.74
CA ASN A 59 89.61 -22.98 -19.40
C ASN A 59 88.71 -22.34 -20.49
N ASN A 60 87.95 -23.15 -21.23
CA ASN A 60 87.07 -22.63 -22.30
C ASN A 60 86.03 -21.62 -21.77
N ALA A 61 85.42 -21.88 -20.61
CA ALA A 61 84.45 -20.98 -19.99
C ALA A 61 85.08 -19.63 -19.59
N ALA A 62 86.30 -19.64 -19.03
CA ALA A 62 87.09 -18.45 -18.72
C ALA A 62 87.49 -17.66 -19.97
N SER A 63 87.82 -18.34 -21.07
CA SER A 63 88.11 -17.68 -22.34
C SER A 63 86.88 -16.95 -22.88
N VAL A 64 85.70 -17.58 -22.86
CA VAL A 64 84.42 -16.95 -23.25
C VAL A 64 84.03 -15.79 -22.31
N PHE A 65 84.34 -15.89 -21.01
CA PHE A 65 84.11 -14.83 -20.04
C PHE A 65 84.96 -13.57 -20.32
N ILE A 66 86.20 -13.73 -20.79
CA ILE A 66 87.10 -12.61 -21.12
C ILE A 66 86.82 -12.05 -22.52
N SER A 67 86.60 -12.88 -23.55
CA SER A 67 86.20 -12.40 -24.88
C SER A 67 85.52 -13.45 -25.76
N HIS A 68 84.80 -12.99 -26.79
CA HIS A 68 84.18 -13.85 -27.80
C HIS A 68 85.15 -14.44 -28.85
N PHE A 69 86.47 -14.22 -28.72
CA PHE A 69 87.48 -14.73 -29.66
C PHE A 69 88.60 -15.51 -28.94
N LEU A 70 89.09 -16.56 -29.60
CA LEU A 70 90.15 -17.43 -29.09
C LEU A 70 91.54 -16.77 -29.17
N VAL A 71 91.89 -15.99 -28.13
CA VAL A 71 93.22 -15.39 -27.93
C VAL A 71 93.73 -15.73 -26.53
N GLN A 72 95.01 -16.13 -26.43
CA GLN A 72 95.65 -16.39 -25.13
C GLN A 72 96.04 -15.07 -24.45
N HIS A 73 95.30 -14.68 -23.40
CA HIS A 73 95.55 -13.48 -22.59
C HIS A 73 96.68 -13.65 -21.54
N GLN A 74 97.70 -14.47 -21.85
CA GLN A 74 98.77 -14.78 -20.90
C GLN A 74 99.59 -13.53 -20.53
N GLY A 75 99.95 -13.42 -19.25
CA GLY A 75 100.66 -12.25 -18.72
C GLY A 75 99.77 -11.02 -18.45
N THR A 76 98.44 -11.16 -18.51
CA THR A 76 97.51 -10.07 -18.15
C THR A 76 96.98 -10.27 -16.72
N SER A 77 97.07 -9.28 -15.83
CA SER A 77 96.44 -9.36 -14.49
C SER A 77 94.91 -9.50 -14.58
N ILE A 78 94.35 -10.46 -13.83
CA ILE A 78 92.91 -10.76 -13.80
C ILE A 78 92.06 -9.57 -13.34
N LEU A 79 92.65 -8.66 -12.56
CA LEU A 79 92.02 -7.46 -11.98
C LEU A 79 91.58 -6.42 -13.03
N LYS A 80 92.00 -6.56 -14.29
CA LYS A 80 91.43 -5.75 -15.39
C LYS A 80 90.00 -6.16 -15.72
N PHE A 81 89.66 -7.44 -15.56
CA PHE A 81 88.36 -8.01 -15.93
C PHE A 81 87.38 -8.04 -14.76
N LEU A 82 87.89 -8.05 -13.53
CA LEU A 82 87.11 -8.10 -12.28
C LEU A 82 87.42 -6.90 -11.38
N ASN A 83 86.40 -6.10 -11.06
CA ASN A 83 86.43 -5.11 -9.99
C ASN A 83 85.85 -5.72 -8.71
N PHE A 84 86.57 -5.62 -7.59
CA PHE A 84 86.19 -6.17 -6.28
C PHE A 84 85.69 -5.04 -5.36
N PRO A 85 84.37 -4.88 -5.16
CA PRO A 85 83.83 -3.73 -4.44
C PRO A 85 84.31 -3.66 -2.98
N GLY A 86 84.90 -2.54 -2.60
CA GLY A 86 85.42 -2.30 -1.24
C GLY A 86 86.91 -2.61 -1.05
N ILE A 87 87.59 -3.19 -2.05
CA ILE A 87 89.04 -3.41 -2.02
C ILE A 87 89.72 -2.34 -2.90
N PRO A 88 90.55 -1.45 -2.33
CA PRO A 88 90.98 -0.23 -3.03
C PRO A 88 92.11 -0.42 -4.05
N ASP A 89 92.98 -1.42 -3.85
CA ASP A 89 94.10 -1.71 -4.76
C ASP A 89 94.52 -3.21 -4.75
N GLU A 90 95.43 -3.55 -5.65
CA GLU A 90 96.01 -4.89 -5.82
C GLU A 90 96.84 -5.33 -4.60
N SER A 91 97.37 -4.38 -3.82
CA SER A 91 98.14 -4.64 -2.61
C SER A 91 97.24 -5.12 -1.46
N ALA A 92 96.10 -4.46 -1.26
CA ALA A 92 95.09 -4.83 -0.27
C ALA A 92 94.48 -6.21 -0.55
N LEU A 93 94.20 -6.53 -1.83
CA LEU A 93 93.74 -7.87 -2.21
C LEU A 93 94.80 -8.94 -1.88
N LYS A 94 96.08 -8.64 -2.16
CA LYS A 94 97.20 -9.54 -1.88
C LYS A 94 97.36 -9.80 -0.38
N GLN A 95 97.28 -8.76 0.45
CA GLN A 95 97.32 -8.90 1.91
C GLN A 95 96.12 -9.71 2.45
N LEU A 96 94.92 -9.49 1.91
CA LEU A 96 93.71 -10.22 2.31
C LEU A 96 93.80 -11.72 1.96
N ILE A 97 94.45 -12.07 0.84
CA ILE A 97 94.72 -13.46 0.43
C ILE A 97 95.89 -14.08 1.23
N GLU A 98 96.92 -13.31 1.58
CA GLU A 98 98.07 -13.81 2.37
C GLU A 98 97.77 -13.97 3.86
N ALA A 99 96.78 -13.26 4.41
CA ALA A 99 96.39 -13.33 5.83
C ALA A 99 95.54 -14.56 6.21
N MET A 100 95.08 -15.36 5.25
CA MET A 100 94.03 -16.38 5.43
C MET A 100 94.52 -17.82 5.18
N SER A 101 93.93 -18.77 5.90
CA SER A 101 94.34 -20.19 5.93
C SER A 101 93.63 -21.09 4.92
N GLY A 102 92.75 -20.55 4.08
CA GLY A 102 91.85 -21.32 3.20
C GLY A 102 91.33 -20.51 2.01
N PRO A 103 90.44 -21.09 1.18
CA PRO A 103 89.88 -20.41 0.02
C PRO A 103 89.00 -19.23 0.46
N ILE A 104 89.03 -18.14 -0.32
CA ILE A 104 88.28 -16.91 -0.03
C ILE A 104 87.24 -16.69 -1.12
N ASN A 105 85.97 -16.61 -0.74
CA ASN A 105 84.91 -16.13 -1.60
C ASN A 105 84.86 -14.59 -1.53
N VAL A 106 85.04 -13.92 -2.66
CA VAL A 106 84.95 -12.45 -2.76
C VAL A 106 83.95 -12.09 -3.87
N PRO A 107 82.95 -11.21 -3.61
CA PRO A 107 82.10 -10.71 -4.67
C PRO A 107 82.89 -9.77 -5.59
N ALA A 108 82.73 -9.95 -6.89
CA ALA A 108 83.33 -9.12 -7.93
C ALA A 108 82.33 -8.78 -9.02
N LYS A 109 82.63 -7.75 -9.80
CA LYS A 109 81.84 -7.34 -10.96
C LYS A 109 82.69 -7.46 -12.22
N ASN A 110 82.17 -8.12 -13.23
CA ASN A 110 82.82 -8.19 -14.54
C ASN A 110 82.76 -6.80 -15.18
N ASN A 111 83.93 -6.21 -15.46
CA ASN A 111 84.06 -4.84 -15.97
C ASN A 111 83.55 -4.67 -17.40
N LEU A 112 83.44 -5.76 -18.16
CA LEU A 112 82.99 -5.75 -19.57
C LEU A 112 81.48 -5.98 -19.70
N THR A 113 80.89 -6.83 -18.85
CA THR A 113 79.46 -7.20 -18.94
C THR A 113 78.58 -6.54 -17.87
N GLY A 114 79.18 -5.95 -16.83
CA GLY A 114 78.44 -5.35 -15.71
C GLY A 114 77.73 -6.36 -14.81
N LYS A 115 77.88 -7.67 -15.04
CA LYS A 115 77.33 -8.75 -14.22
C LYS A 115 78.16 -8.97 -12.94
N SER A 116 77.51 -9.38 -11.87
CA SER A 116 78.15 -9.73 -10.60
C SER A 116 78.49 -11.22 -10.54
N TYR A 117 79.60 -11.56 -9.89
CA TYR A 117 80.12 -12.91 -9.73
C TYR A 117 80.66 -13.09 -8.32
N ASN A 118 80.37 -14.23 -7.69
CA ASN A 118 81.15 -14.70 -6.56
C ASN A 118 82.44 -15.34 -7.09
N VAL A 119 83.57 -14.99 -6.48
CA VAL A 119 84.90 -15.39 -6.92
C VAL A 119 85.58 -16.16 -5.81
N ASP A 120 85.71 -17.47 -5.98
CA ASP A 120 86.46 -18.34 -5.07
C ASP A 120 87.94 -18.31 -5.45
N VAL A 121 88.77 -17.78 -4.55
CA VAL A 121 90.22 -17.68 -4.71
C VAL A 121 90.92 -18.73 -3.86
N ILE A 122 91.64 -19.65 -4.50
CA ILE A 122 92.35 -20.77 -3.87
C ILE A 122 93.87 -20.57 -4.05
N ARG A 123 94.63 -20.57 -2.95
CA ARG A 123 96.11 -20.54 -2.99
C ARG A 123 96.68 -21.90 -3.35
N ILE A 124 97.68 -21.91 -4.24
CA ILE A 124 98.43 -23.10 -4.66
C ILE A 124 99.92 -22.82 -4.45
N ASP A 125 100.52 -23.48 -3.46
CA ASP A 125 101.95 -23.38 -3.16
C ASP A 125 102.72 -24.48 -3.92
N ASN A 126 103.47 -24.10 -4.96
CA ASN A 126 104.21 -25.02 -5.83
C ASN A 126 105.74 -24.81 -5.74
N ALA A 127 106.51 -25.81 -6.17
CA ALA A 127 107.98 -25.75 -6.18
C ALA A 127 108.58 -24.64 -7.08
N ALA A 128 107.80 -24.08 -8.01
CA ALA A 128 108.19 -22.94 -8.86
C ALA A 128 107.76 -21.57 -8.30
N GLY A 129 107.02 -21.53 -7.17
CA GLY A 129 106.48 -20.31 -6.58
C GLY A 129 105.00 -20.42 -6.19
N ARG A 130 104.45 -19.32 -5.65
CA ARG A 130 103.01 -19.20 -5.35
C ARG A 130 102.20 -18.98 -6.63
N SER A 131 101.04 -19.61 -6.71
CA SER A 131 100.03 -19.39 -7.75
C SER A 131 98.65 -19.32 -7.12
N PHE A 132 97.68 -18.72 -7.81
CA PHE A 132 96.30 -18.63 -7.34
C PHE A 132 95.33 -19.14 -8.41
N LEU A 133 94.27 -19.83 -7.97
CA LEU A 133 93.17 -20.28 -8.83
C LEU A 133 91.94 -19.43 -8.49
N PHE A 134 91.34 -18.79 -9.49
CA PHE A 134 90.09 -18.05 -9.37
C PHE A 134 89.00 -18.84 -10.10
N GLN A 135 87.94 -19.21 -9.37
CA GLN A 135 86.73 -19.84 -9.92
C GLN A 135 85.56 -18.88 -9.75
N LEU A 136 84.78 -18.65 -10.82
CA LEU A 136 83.70 -17.69 -10.82
C LEU A 136 82.33 -18.37 -10.93
N THR A 137 81.37 -17.89 -10.13
CA THR A 137 79.95 -18.26 -10.22
C THR A 137 79.14 -16.99 -10.40
N GLU A 138 78.25 -16.93 -11.40
CA GLU A 138 77.42 -15.73 -11.64
C GLU A 138 76.40 -15.53 -10.50
N MET A 139 76.18 -14.28 -10.10
CA MET A 139 75.19 -13.92 -9.10
C MET A 139 73.92 -13.45 -9.80
N ASP A 140 72.84 -14.22 -9.67
CA ASP A 140 71.52 -13.82 -10.18
C ASP A 140 71.07 -12.51 -9.53
N ASN A 141 70.42 -11.65 -10.33
CA ASN A 141 70.23 -10.23 -10.03
C ASN A 141 69.03 -9.96 -9.07
N THR A 142 68.82 -10.86 -8.10
CA THR A 142 67.70 -10.87 -7.16
C THR A 142 68.15 -11.15 -5.72
N ASN A 143 68.88 -10.21 -5.12
CA ASN A 143 68.60 -9.69 -3.77
C ASN A 143 69.59 -8.59 -3.38
N LEU A 144 69.11 -7.34 -3.35
CA LEU A 144 69.87 -6.18 -2.89
C LEU A 144 69.09 -5.50 -1.75
N PHE A 145 69.08 -6.16 -0.60
CA PHE A 145 68.56 -5.61 0.66
C PHE A 145 69.63 -5.70 1.75
N ALA A 146 69.89 -4.58 2.41
CA ALA A 146 70.63 -4.52 3.65
C ALA A 146 69.65 -4.72 4.83
N GLY A 147 70.06 -5.47 5.86
CA GLY A 147 69.18 -5.82 6.97
C GLY A 147 69.91 -6.41 8.17
N GLU A 148 70.41 -5.50 9.02
CA GLU A 148 70.62 -5.66 10.47
C GLU A 148 71.65 -6.67 11.01
N LEU A 149 72.23 -6.32 12.17
CA LEU A 149 72.98 -7.26 13.01
C LEU A 149 71.98 -8.02 13.88
N ILE A 150 72.10 -9.35 13.94
CA ILE A 150 71.62 -10.13 15.08
C ILE A 150 72.83 -10.80 15.72
N SER A 151 73.03 -10.53 17.00
CA SER A 151 74.09 -11.10 17.81
C SER A 151 73.62 -12.39 18.48
N GLU A 152 74.30 -13.50 18.23
CA GLU A 152 74.19 -14.69 19.09
C GLU A 152 75.56 -15.38 19.24
N SER A 153 75.79 -15.99 20.40
CA SER A 153 77.11 -16.33 20.91
C SER A 153 77.54 -17.77 20.58
N PRO A 154 78.85 -18.04 20.36
CA PRO A 154 79.35 -19.36 20.00
C PRO A 154 79.45 -20.30 21.21
N GLU A 155 78.33 -20.93 21.59
CA GLU A 155 78.34 -22.06 22.53
C GLU A 155 78.61 -23.39 21.80
N LYS A 156 79.76 -23.97 22.14
CA LYS A 156 80.16 -25.40 22.06
C LYS A 156 79.20 -26.36 21.32
N PHE A 157 79.72 -26.97 20.25
CA PHE A 157 79.59 -28.42 20.10
C PHE A 157 80.95 -29.08 20.31
N GLU A 158 80.96 -30.17 21.07
CA GLU A 158 82.19 -30.89 21.46
C GLU A 158 82.64 -31.88 20.38
N LYS A 159 83.79 -32.52 20.62
CA LYS A 159 84.37 -33.52 19.72
C LYS A 159 83.56 -34.81 19.74
N ASP A 160 82.86 -35.13 18.67
CA ASP A 160 82.50 -36.51 18.35
C ASP A 160 83.46 -37.09 17.31
N SER A 161 84.41 -37.90 17.79
CA SER A 161 85.40 -38.61 16.97
C SER A 161 84.81 -39.88 16.37
N ILE A 162 84.11 -39.77 15.23
CA ILE A 162 83.51 -40.93 14.56
C ILE A 162 84.37 -41.41 13.38
N HIS A 163 85.13 -42.46 13.68
CA HIS A 163 85.70 -43.49 12.78
C HIS A 163 86.11 -43.11 11.36
N SER A 164 87.43 -43.08 11.18
CA SER A 164 88.08 -43.41 9.91
C SER A 164 87.72 -44.84 9.45
N VAL A 165 86.71 -44.98 8.59
CA VAL A 165 86.50 -46.20 7.79
C VAL A 165 87.32 -46.05 6.52
N GLY A 166 88.43 -46.79 6.44
CA GLY A 166 89.38 -46.68 5.34
C GLY A 166 88.85 -47.20 4.00
N PHE A 167 89.53 -46.81 2.92
CA PHE A 167 89.41 -47.49 1.62
C PHE A 167 89.88 -48.94 1.77
N ASN A 168 88.95 -49.90 1.81
CA ASN A 168 89.28 -51.28 1.45
C ASN A 168 89.45 -51.38 -0.07
N SER A 169 90.42 -52.18 -0.49
CA SER A 169 91.01 -52.10 -1.83
C SER A 169 90.23 -52.86 -2.90
N ASP A 170 90.43 -52.45 -4.17
CA ASP A 170 91.04 -53.29 -5.23
C ASP A 170 90.81 -52.68 -6.64
N SER A 171 91.51 -51.57 -6.95
CA SER A 171 91.83 -51.08 -8.32
C SER A 171 92.51 -49.69 -8.35
N ALA A 172 93.42 -49.40 -7.41
CA ALA A 172 94.04 -48.07 -7.28
C ALA A 172 95.21 -47.84 -8.25
N SER A 173 94.93 -47.40 -9.49
CA SER A 173 95.98 -47.04 -10.48
C SER A 173 95.55 -46.07 -11.61
N VAL A 174 94.49 -45.29 -11.43
CA VAL A 174 93.83 -44.55 -12.55
C VAL A 174 93.86 -43.01 -12.44
N PHE A 175 94.09 -42.42 -11.26
CA PHE A 175 94.05 -40.95 -11.06
C PHE A 175 95.09 -40.42 -10.05
N ASP A 176 96.39 -40.57 -10.34
CA ASP A 176 97.46 -39.86 -9.63
C ASP A 176 97.56 -38.38 -10.05
N ASN A 177 96.50 -37.62 -9.77
CA ASN A 177 96.50 -36.16 -9.90
C ASN A 177 95.65 -35.53 -8.78
N SER A 178 96.32 -35.16 -7.69
CA SER A 178 95.70 -34.59 -6.48
C SER A 178 94.90 -33.32 -6.77
N PHE A 179 95.37 -32.46 -7.68
CA PHE A 179 94.72 -31.20 -8.05
C PHE A 179 93.30 -31.41 -8.62
N LEU A 180 93.12 -32.36 -9.54
CA LEU A 180 91.80 -32.68 -10.09
C LEU A 180 90.86 -33.29 -9.04
N ARG A 181 91.40 -34.07 -8.10
CA ARG A 181 90.60 -34.62 -7.00
C ARG A 181 90.09 -33.51 -6.08
N THR A 182 90.94 -32.56 -5.67
CA THR A 182 90.54 -31.42 -4.84
C THR A 182 89.45 -30.58 -5.49
N ILE A 183 89.55 -30.30 -6.80
CA ILE A 183 88.52 -29.55 -7.54
C ILE A 183 87.16 -30.26 -7.45
N ILE A 184 87.12 -31.57 -7.73
CA ILE A 184 85.85 -32.33 -7.73
C ILE A 184 85.26 -32.41 -6.31
N GLU A 185 86.07 -32.62 -5.29
CA GLU A 185 85.62 -32.62 -3.88
C GLU A 185 85.09 -31.25 -3.43
N SER A 186 85.58 -30.15 -4.00
CA SER A 186 85.12 -28.79 -3.73
C SER A 186 83.84 -28.36 -4.48
N LEU A 187 83.32 -29.17 -5.41
CA LEU A 187 82.07 -28.84 -6.11
C LEU A 187 80.88 -28.88 -5.13
N PRO A 188 80.04 -27.83 -5.05
CA PRO A 188 78.95 -27.74 -4.06
C PRO A 188 77.74 -28.65 -4.39
N HIS A 189 77.73 -29.28 -5.55
CA HIS A 189 76.65 -30.12 -6.06
C HIS A 189 77.08 -31.60 -6.16
N PRO A 190 76.16 -32.57 -6.00
CA PRO A 190 76.43 -33.99 -6.21
C PRO A 190 77.09 -34.26 -7.57
N PHE A 191 78.31 -34.79 -7.54
CA PHE A 191 79.10 -35.15 -8.71
C PHE A 191 79.57 -36.61 -8.60
N TYR A 192 79.41 -37.37 -9.69
CA TYR A 192 79.74 -38.78 -9.77
C TYR A 192 80.54 -39.10 -11.04
N VAL A 193 81.46 -40.06 -10.96
CA VAL A 193 82.04 -40.76 -12.10
C VAL A 193 81.65 -42.23 -11.98
N ILE A 194 80.78 -42.69 -12.87
CA ILE A 194 80.19 -44.03 -12.87
C ILE A 194 80.79 -44.86 -14.00
N GLU A 195 81.14 -46.12 -13.76
CA GLU A 195 81.60 -47.01 -14.81
C GLU A 195 80.45 -47.54 -15.67
N ALA A 196 80.56 -47.43 -16.98
CA ALA A 196 79.46 -47.67 -17.90
C ALA A 196 78.99 -49.14 -17.96
N ASN A 197 79.89 -50.09 -17.71
CA ASN A 197 79.58 -51.53 -17.78
C ASN A 197 79.09 -52.12 -16.46
N THR A 198 79.54 -51.57 -15.32
CA THR A 198 79.21 -52.09 -13.98
C THR A 198 78.21 -51.21 -13.22
N HIS A 199 77.93 -50.01 -13.74
CA HIS A 199 77.20 -48.92 -13.10
C HIS A 199 77.75 -48.50 -11.72
N LYS A 200 78.97 -48.94 -11.37
CA LYS A 200 79.61 -48.63 -10.08
C LYS A 200 80.11 -47.19 -10.08
N ALA A 201 79.75 -46.41 -9.07
CA ALA A 201 80.39 -45.14 -8.80
C ALA A 201 81.87 -45.37 -8.40
N LEU A 202 82.79 -44.95 -9.28
CA LEU A 202 84.25 -45.01 -9.05
C LEU A 202 84.76 -43.78 -8.29
N LEU A 203 84.07 -42.64 -8.48
CA LEU A 203 84.30 -41.41 -7.74
C LEU A 203 82.95 -40.78 -7.43
N ARG A 204 82.83 -40.23 -6.22
CA ARG A 204 81.74 -39.34 -5.80
C ARG A 204 82.36 -38.25 -4.92
N ASN A 205 81.88 -37.01 -5.01
CA ASN A 205 82.37 -35.92 -4.18
C ASN A 205 81.66 -35.84 -2.81
N TYR A 206 82.17 -34.99 -1.92
CA TYR A 206 81.56 -34.72 -0.62
C TYR A 206 80.06 -34.33 -0.69
N ALA A 207 79.67 -33.50 -1.67
CA ALA A 207 78.27 -33.11 -1.88
C ALA A 207 77.39 -34.30 -2.30
N ALA A 208 77.90 -35.22 -3.12
CA ALA A 208 77.23 -36.46 -3.49
C ALA A 208 77.00 -37.40 -2.31
N VAL A 209 77.96 -37.50 -1.38
CA VAL A 209 77.80 -38.31 -0.15
C VAL A 209 76.68 -37.74 0.72
N ARG A 210 76.68 -36.42 0.98
CA ARG A 210 75.61 -35.75 1.73
C ARG A 210 74.23 -35.90 1.09
N PHE A 211 74.16 -35.92 -0.24
CA PHE A 211 72.92 -36.16 -0.98
C PHE A 211 72.46 -37.62 -0.86
N GLU A 212 73.34 -38.61 -1.04
CA GLU A 212 73.01 -40.02 -0.76
C GLU A 212 72.51 -40.25 0.68
N GLU A 213 73.00 -39.45 1.63
CA GLU A 213 72.62 -39.51 3.05
C GLU A 213 71.27 -38.82 3.34
N SER A 214 70.83 -37.86 2.53
CA SER A 214 69.54 -37.17 2.72
C SER A 214 68.35 -37.91 2.09
N LEU A 215 68.58 -38.73 1.06
CA LEU A 215 67.54 -39.50 0.36
C LEU A 215 66.98 -40.65 1.20
N ASP A 216 65.66 -40.88 1.08
CA ASP A 216 64.98 -42.02 1.68
C ASP A 216 65.30 -43.32 0.94
N THR A 217 65.22 -43.29 -0.39
CA THR A 217 65.53 -44.42 -1.28
C THR A 217 66.71 -44.10 -2.21
N VAL A 218 67.88 -44.69 -1.91
CA VAL A 218 69.09 -44.52 -2.73
C VAL A 218 68.90 -45.21 -4.09
N HIS A 219 68.88 -44.41 -5.16
CA HIS A 219 68.49 -44.88 -6.49
C HIS A 219 69.44 -45.93 -7.10
N CYS A 220 68.92 -47.14 -7.28
CA CYS A 220 69.26 -48.21 -8.24
C CYS A 220 70.71 -48.76 -8.35
N TYR A 221 71.75 -47.92 -8.25
CA TYR A 221 73.15 -48.31 -8.54
C TYR A 221 74.23 -47.77 -7.58
N MET A 222 73.89 -46.87 -6.64
CA MET A 222 74.91 -46.22 -5.79
C MET A 222 75.18 -46.91 -4.43
N LYS A 223 74.54 -48.06 -4.18
CA LYS A 223 74.93 -49.04 -3.14
C LYS A 223 74.89 -50.45 -3.74
N ASN A 224 75.60 -51.41 -3.12
CA ASN A 224 75.80 -52.78 -3.63
C ASN A 224 74.55 -53.70 -3.58
N LYS A 225 73.35 -53.17 -3.87
CA LYS A 225 72.11 -53.92 -4.10
C LYS A 225 71.26 -53.21 -5.18
N PRO A 226 71.01 -53.83 -6.34
CA PRO A 226 70.17 -53.24 -7.37
C PRO A 226 68.69 -53.53 -7.10
N GLU A 227 68.06 -52.76 -6.22
CA GLU A 227 66.60 -52.70 -6.16
C GLU A 227 66.10 -51.76 -7.26
N SER A 228 65.11 -52.23 -8.02
CA SER A 228 64.65 -51.57 -9.24
C SER A 228 63.99 -50.23 -8.93
N CYS A 229 64.38 -49.17 -9.65
CA CYS A 229 63.71 -47.88 -9.62
C CYS A 229 62.20 -48.01 -9.92
N ILE A 230 61.35 -47.91 -8.89
CA ILE A 230 59.89 -47.86 -9.00
C ILE A 230 59.48 -46.40 -9.18
N GLY A 231 59.34 -45.96 -10.43
CA GLY A 231 59.04 -44.56 -10.75
C GLY A 231 58.71 -44.33 -12.22
N ASN A 232 57.48 -44.57 -12.64
CA ASN A 232 56.99 -44.26 -13.99
C ASN A 232 56.74 -42.74 -14.15
N ALA A 233 57.80 -41.93 -14.24
CA ALA A 233 57.70 -40.51 -14.57
C ALA A 233 58.97 -39.92 -15.21
N PHE A 234 60.14 -40.11 -14.60
CA PHE A 234 61.36 -39.37 -14.97
C PHE A 234 62.42 -40.27 -15.63
N SER A 235 63.03 -39.76 -16.71
CA SER A 235 63.96 -40.53 -17.54
C SER A 235 65.37 -40.54 -16.91
N CYS A 236 65.77 -41.69 -16.36
CA CYS A 236 67.07 -41.87 -15.71
C CYS A 236 68.24 -41.47 -16.62
N ALA A 237 68.93 -40.37 -16.30
CA ALA A 237 70.04 -39.82 -17.08
C ALA A 237 71.14 -40.85 -17.37
N LEU A 238 71.48 -41.72 -16.40
CA LEU A 238 72.51 -42.75 -16.57
C LEU A 238 72.15 -43.73 -17.70
N LYS A 239 70.90 -44.22 -17.71
CA LYS A 239 70.40 -45.11 -18.77
C LYS A 239 70.41 -44.42 -20.13
N MET A 240 70.01 -43.14 -20.19
CA MET A 240 70.00 -42.38 -21.44
C MET A 240 71.41 -42.24 -22.02
N VAL A 241 72.39 -41.75 -21.24
CA VAL A 241 73.79 -41.61 -21.70
C VAL A 241 74.38 -42.95 -22.17
N ILE A 242 74.07 -44.05 -21.47
CA ILE A 242 74.54 -45.39 -21.86
C ILE A 242 73.90 -45.85 -23.18
N SER A 243 72.62 -45.51 -23.43
CA SER A 243 71.93 -45.89 -24.67
C SER A 243 72.24 -44.99 -25.88
N THR A 244 72.48 -43.69 -25.69
CA THR A 244 72.71 -42.74 -26.79
C THR A 244 74.19 -42.44 -27.03
N THR A 245 75.05 -42.65 -26.04
CA THR A 245 76.44 -42.15 -26.00
C THR A 245 76.58 -40.63 -26.20
N THR A 246 75.53 -39.87 -25.88
CA THR A 246 75.51 -38.39 -25.92
C THR A 246 75.33 -37.81 -24.51
N PRO A 247 75.69 -36.52 -24.29
CA PRO A 247 75.25 -35.78 -23.11
C PRO A 247 73.72 -35.72 -23.01
N VAL A 248 73.19 -35.67 -21.79
CA VAL A 248 71.75 -35.51 -21.48
C VAL A 248 71.52 -34.58 -20.29
N ARG A 249 70.33 -33.99 -20.23
CA ARG A 249 69.80 -33.16 -19.14
C ARG A 249 68.37 -33.58 -18.88
N VAL A 250 68.01 -33.87 -17.64
CA VAL A 250 66.66 -34.28 -17.23
C VAL A 250 66.28 -33.63 -15.90
N GLU A 251 65.02 -33.26 -15.72
CA GLU A 251 64.49 -33.03 -14.37
C GLU A 251 64.16 -34.38 -13.73
N HIS A 252 64.36 -34.51 -12.42
CA HIS A 252 64.13 -35.74 -11.67
C HIS A 252 63.69 -35.40 -10.25
N GLU A 253 62.53 -35.92 -9.82
CA GLU A 253 62.09 -35.79 -8.43
C GLU A 253 62.85 -36.78 -7.53
N PHE A 254 63.23 -36.33 -6.35
CA PHE A 254 63.89 -37.11 -5.30
C PHE A 254 63.14 -36.89 -3.98
N VAL A 255 63.04 -37.94 -3.16
CA VAL A 255 62.36 -37.87 -1.85
C VAL A 255 63.41 -38.03 -0.74
N THR A 256 63.45 -37.06 0.17
CA THR A 256 64.31 -37.10 1.35
C THR A 256 63.73 -38.00 2.44
N LYS A 257 64.54 -38.38 3.43
CA LYS A 257 64.12 -39.14 4.63
C LYS A 257 63.04 -38.44 5.47
N SER A 258 62.81 -37.14 5.29
CA SER A 258 61.71 -36.40 5.92
C SER A 258 60.42 -36.41 5.09
N GLY A 259 60.40 -37.11 3.94
CA GLY A 259 59.29 -37.11 2.99
C GLY A 259 59.25 -35.86 2.09
N GLU A 260 60.25 -34.98 2.13
CA GLU A 260 60.27 -33.81 1.25
C GLU A 260 60.57 -34.23 -0.19
N LYS A 261 59.67 -33.87 -1.11
CA LYS A 261 59.91 -33.91 -2.55
C LYS A 261 60.81 -32.74 -2.96
N ARG A 262 61.94 -33.05 -3.58
CA ARG A 262 62.86 -32.09 -4.21
C ARG A 262 63.03 -32.39 -5.68
N ILE A 263 63.11 -31.36 -6.51
CA ILE A 263 63.28 -31.49 -7.95
C ILE A 263 64.73 -31.15 -8.27
N TYR A 264 65.48 -32.12 -8.78
CA TYR A 264 66.86 -31.92 -9.22
C TYR A 264 66.95 -31.96 -10.75
N GLU A 265 67.78 -31.08 -11.30
CA GLU A 265 68.20 -31.11 -12.68
C GLU A 265 69.49 -31.94 -12.81
N VAL A 266 69.38 -33.13 -13.39
CA VAL A 266 70.46 -34.11 -13.50
C VAL A 266 71.06 -34.07 -14.90
N PHE A 267 72.36 -33.78 -14.96
CA PHE A 267 73.16 -33.82 -16.18
C PHE A 267 73.96 -35.13 -16.21
N GLY A 268 74.07 -35.73 -17.40
CA GLY A 268 74.91 -36.91 -17.64
C GLY A 268 75.78 -36.71 -18.87
N TYR A 269 77.07 -37.04 -18.78
CA TYR A 269 78.07 -36.87 -19.84
C TYR A 269 78.84 -38.17 -20.10
N PRO A 270 78.93 -38.65 -21.36
CA PRO A 270 79.69 -39.84 -21.72
C PRO A 270 81.20 -39.58 -21.71
N VAL A 271 81.98 -40.56 -21.26
CA VAL A 271 83.44 -40.57 -21.34
C VAL A 271 83.89 -41.82 -22.08
N LEU A 272 84.33 -41.64 -23.32
CA LEU A 272 84.80 -42.71 -24.20
C LEU A 272 86.27 -43.08 -23.91
N ASN A 273 86.69 -44.28 -24.31
CA ASN A 273 88.09 -44.70 -24.29
C ASN A 273 88.79 -44.40 -25.64
N LYS A 274 90.05 -44.84 -25.79
CA LYS A 274 90.84 -44.66 -27.04
C LYS A 274 90.34 -45.46 -28.26
N SER A 275 89.26 -46.22 -28.11
CA SER A 275 88.60 -46.99 -29.18
C SER A 275 87.11 -46.61 -29.30
N ASP A 276 86.78 -45.37 -28.92
CA ASP A 276 85.46 -44.73 -28.95
C ASP A 276 84.30 -45.49 -28.27
N SER A 277 84.59 -46.54 -27.51
CA SER A 277 83.60 -47.22 -26.67
C SER A 277 83.45 -46.53 -25.31
N LEU A 278 82.20 -46.41 -24.87
CA LEU A 278 81.84 -45.77 -23.60
C LEU A 278 82.49 -46.51 -22.42
N LYS A 279 83.24 -45.78 -21.59
CA LYS A 279 83.92 -46.34 -20.42
C LYS A 279 83.37 -45.83 -19.10
N TYR A 280 83.14 -44.52 -18.99
CA TYR A 280 82.57 -43.89 -17.81
C TYR A 280 81.42 -42.94 -18.19
N VAL A 281 80.56 -42.64 -17.23
CA VAL A 281 79.55 -41.57 -17.30
C VAL A 281 79.80 -40.63 -16.13
N ILE A 282 80.01 -39.35 -16.43
CA ILE A 282 80.04 -38.29 -15.42
C ILE A 282 78.60 -37.86 -15.18
N GLN A 283 78.18 -37.72 -13.92
CA GLN A 283 76.89 -37.14 -13.55
C GLN A 283 77.06 -35.97 -12.59
N TYR A 284 76.15 -34.99 -12.69
CA TYR A 284 76.15 -33.77 -11.90
C TYR A 284 74.69 -33.29 -11.72
N SER A 285 74.29 -32.89 -10.50
CA SER A 285 72.87 -32.62 -10.18
C SER A 285 72.67 -31.30 -9.43
N ILE A 286 71.80 -30.41 -9.94
CA ILE A 286 71.45 -29.12 -9.30
C ILE A 286 70.07 -29.22 -8.65
N ASP A 287 69.87 -28.76 -7.41
CA ASP A 287 68.53 -28.62 -6.80
C ASP A 287 67.83 -27.40 -7.43
N ILE A 288 66.61 -27.57 -7.96
CA ILE A 288 65.81 -26.50 -8.59
C ILE A 288 64.43 -26.33 -7.93
N THR A 289 64.24 -26.91 -6.74
CA THR A 289 62.93 -27.01 -6.06
C THR A 289 62.28 -25.64 -5.83
N ASP A 290 63.00 -24.68 -5.26
CA ASP A 290 62.41 -23.37 -4.91
C ASP A 290 62.10 -22.50 -6.15
N ARG A 291 62.85 -22.68 -7.25
CA ARG A 291 62.53 -22.02 -8.53
C ARG A 291 61.16 -22.46 -9.04
N LYS A 292 60.86 -23.76 -8.98
CA LYS A 292 59.57 -24.33 -9.39
C LYS A 292 58.41 -23.89 -8.47
N ARG A 293 58.67 -23.74 -7.16
CA ARG A 293 57.68 -23.20 -6.20
C ARG A 293 57.31 -21.76 -6.56
N ASN A 294 58.31 -20.89 -6.72
CA ASN A 294 58.10 -19.47 -7.07
C ASN A 294 57.43 -19.28 -8.45
N GLU A 295 57.77 -20.13 -9.44
CA GLU A 295 57.10 -20.15 -10.75
C GLU A 295 55.60 -20.48 -10.63
N ALA A 296 55.23 -21.42 -9.76
CA ALA A 296 53.84 -21.82 -9.54
C ALA A 296 53.02 -20.76 -8.77
N GLU A 297 53.56 -20.22 -7.68
CA GLU A 297 52.90 -19.14 -6.90
C GLU A 297 52.61 -17.91 -7.77
N LEU A 298 53.55 -17.54 -8.65
CA LEU A 298 53.40 -16.38 -9.53
C LEU A 298 52.30 -16.59 -10.60
N ILE A 299 52.03 -17.83 -11.01
CA ILE A 299 50.89 -18.16 -11.89
C ILE A 299 49.58 -18.07 -11.10
N GLU A 300 49.51 -18.66 -9.91
CA GLU A 300 48.31 -18.61 -9.05
C GLU A 300 47.91 -17.16 -8.71
N TYR A 301 48.88 -16.30 -8.36
CA TYR A 301 48.62 -14.88 -8.13
C TYR A 301 48.11 -14.14 -9.38
N GLN A 302 48.54 -14.52 -10.59
CA GLN A 302 48.00 -13.94 -11.83
C GLN A 302 46.55 -14.37 -12.07
N GLU A 303 46.23 -15.65 -11.90
CA GLU A 303 44.86 -16.15 -12.05
C GLU A 303 43.90 -15.52 -11.01
N ILE A 304 44.34 -15.32 -9.77
CA ILE A 304 43.56 -14.61 -8.74
C ILE A 304 43.26 -13.17 -9.17
N LEU A 305 44.26 -12.43 -9.66
CA LEU A 305 44.09 -11.04 -10.08
C LEU A 305 43.14 -10.92 -11.29
N ASP A 306 43.30 -11.75 -12.31
CA ASP A 306 42.40 -11.73 -13.48
C ASP A 306 40.96 -12.13 -13.10
N ASN A 307 40.77 -13.10 -12.22
CA ASN A 307 39.44 -13.46 -11.72
C ASN A 307 38.79 -12.32 -10.93
N LEU A 308 39.54 -11.61 -10.07
CA LEU A 308 39.03 -10.43 -9.35
C LEU A 308 38.64 -9.31 -10.32
N MET A 309 39.51 -8.98 -11.29
CA MET A 309 39.30 -7.87 -12.23
C MET A 309 38.16 -8.14 -13.24
N ASN A 310 37.89 -9.40 -13.59
CA ASN A 310 36.75 -9.78 -14.44
C ASN A 310 35.39 -9.75 -13.71
N ASN A 311 35.39 -9.91 -12.38
CA ASN A 311 34.18 -9.89 -11.55
C ASN A 311 33.80 -8.50 -11.02
N LEU A 312 34.62 -7.46 -11.25
CA LEU A 312 34.27 -6.09 -10.87
C LEU A 312 33.00 -5.59 -11.60
N PRO A 313 32.04 -4.94 -10.91
CA PRO A 313 30.80 -4.47 -11.48
C PRO A 313 30.97 -3.15 -12.26
N GLY A 314 31.82 -3.14 -13.29
CA GLY A 314 32.10 -1.95 -14.08
C GLY A 314 33.39 -2.04 -14.90
N MET A 315 34.10 -0.92 -14.98
CA MET A 315 35.39 -0.76 -15.63
C MET A 315 36.38 -0.15 -14.64
N ALA A 316 37.25 -0.97 -14.04
CA ALA A 316 38.49 -0.47 -13.43
C ALA A 316 39.40 0.08 -14.55
N PHE A 317 40.03 1.22 -14.30
CA PHE A 317 40.83 1.95 -15.28
C PHE A 317 42.05 2.65 -14.67
N ARG A 318 43.02 2.96 -15.54
CA ARG A 318 44.11 3.89 -15.28
C ARG A 318 44.35 4.75 -16.52
N CYS A 319 44.42 6.07 -16.36
CA CYS A 319 44.58 7.00 -17.48
C CYS A 319 45.50 8.18 -17.15
N LEU A 320 45.95 8.88 -18.20
CA LEU A 320 46.62 10.16 -18.08
C LEU A 320 45.61 11.26 -17.68
N ASN A 321 46.03 12.20 -16.84
CA ASN A 321 45.21 13.37 -16.47
C ASN A 321 45.25 14.45 -17.57
N GLU A 322 44.56 14.19 -18.68
CA GLU A 322 44.41 15.10 -19.82
C GLU A 322 43.00 15.01 -20.43
N ALA A 323 42.60 16.04 -21.19
CA ALA A 323 41.22 16.18 -21.70
C ALA A 323 40.71 15.04 -22.59
N ASN A 324 41.60 14.19 -23.14
CA ASN A 324 41.22 13.01 -23.92
C ASN A 324 40.89 11.77 -23.04
N TRP A 325 41.29 11.78 -21.76
CA TRP A 325 41.19 10.65 -20.83
C TRP A 325 41.88 9.38 -21.35
N THR A 326 43.14 9.53 -21.79
CA THR A 326 43.92 8.49 -22.46
C THR A 326 44.21 7.32 -21.53
N MET A 327 43.51 6.20 -21.77
CA MET A 327 43.58 4.99 -20.96
C MET A 327 44.90 4.25 -21.19
N GLU A 328 45.71 4.08 -20.14
CA GLU A 328 46.86 3.16 -20.15
C GLU A 328 46.42 1.72 -19.90
N TYR A 329 45.39 1.55 -19.05
CA TYR A 329 44.79 0.26 -18.70
C TYR A 329 43.28 0.41 -18.53
N VAL A 330 42.52 -0.55 -19.04
CA VAL A 330 41.11 -0.76 -18.72
C VAL A 330 40.81 -2.25 -18.61
N SER A 331 40.13 -2.63 -17.53
CA SER A 331 39.67 -4.00 -17.27
C SER A 331 38.65 -4.49 -18.32
N PRO A 332 38.52 -5.81 -18.57
CA PRO A 332 37.61 -6.37 -19.59
C PRO A 332 36.13 -5.99 -19.42
N GLY A 333 35.70 -5.64 -18.20
CA GLY A 333 34.36 -5.12 -17.91
C GLY A 333 33.96 -3.85 -18.68
N CYS A 334 34.94 -3.11 -19.22
CA CYS A 334 34.73 -2.01 -20.17
C CYS A 334 33.76 -2.35 -21.32
N ARG A 335 33.72 -3.62 -21.77
CA ARG A 335 32.85 -4.08 -22.85
C ARG A 335 31.37 -4.11 -22.46
N LYS A 336 31.04 -4.48 -21.22
CA LYS A 336 29.67 -4.44 -20.68
C LYS A 336 29.22 -2.99 -20.47
N LEU A 337 30.13 -2.13 -20.03
CA LEU A 337 29.87 -0.72 -19.76
C LEU A 337 29.66 0.08 -21.05
N THR A 338 30.68 0.15 -21.91
CA THR A 338 30.78 1.07 -23.06
C THR A 338 30.39 0.45 -24.41
N GLY A 339 30.42 -0.89 -24.53
CA GLY A 339 30.33 -1.62 -25.79
C GLY A 339 31.65 -1.74 -26.56
N TYR A 340 32.74 -1.13 -26.09
CA TYR A 340 34.09 -1.25 -26.66
C TYR A 340 34.96 -2.22 -25.85
N ASN A 341 35.88 -2.90 -26.51
CA ASN A 341 36.86 -3.80 -25.89
C ASN A 341 38.04 -2.98 -25.33
N ALA A 342 38.77 -3.52 -24.35
CA ALA A 342 39.92 -2.83 -23.72
C ALA A 342 40.93 -2.34 -24.77
N ASN A 343 41.28 -3.18 -25.74
CA ASN A 343 42.21 -2.87 -26.84
C ASN A 343 41.71 -1.80 -27.83
N GLU A 344 40.43 -1.40 -27.79
CA GLU A 344 39.86 -0.29 -28.57
C GLU A 344 39.98 1.06 -27.83
N LEU A 345 40.03 1.02 -26.49
CA LEU A 345 40.09 2.18 -25.59
C LEU A 345 41.53 2.53 -25.16
N ILE A 346 42.39 1.53 -24.94
CA ILE A 346 43.78 1.74 -24.51
C ILE A 346 44.53 2.58 -25.55
N ASN A 347 45.27 3.57 -25.05
CA ASN A 347 46.00 4.59 -25.83
C ASN A 347 45.14 5.30 -26.90
N ASN A 348 43.82 5.40 -26.67
CA ASN A 348 42.82 5.95 -27.60
C ASN A 348 42.82 5.29 -28.99
N LYS A 349 43.18 4.00 -29.08
CA LYS A 349 43.48 3.31 -30.35
C LYS A 349 42.32 3.35 -31.37
N LEU A 350 41.08 3.31 -30.92
CA LEU A 350 39.88 3.46 -31.76
C LEU A 350 38.97 4.60 -31.25
N VAL A 351 38.81 4.74 -29.94
CA VAL A 351 37.93 5.77 -29.34
C VAL A 351 38.55 6.34 -28.07
N ARG A 352 38.34 7.63 -27.84
CA ARG A 352 38.76 8.35 -26.63
C ARG A 352 37.67 8.22 -25.57
N TYR A 353 38.03 7.95 -24.32
CA TYR A 353 37.02 7.84 -23.26
C TYR A 353 36.29 9.18 -23.04
N GLY A 354 37.00 10.31 -23.15
CA GLY A 354 36.39 11.65 -23.09
C GLY A 354 35.31 11.92 -24.15
N ASP A 355 35.34 11.20 -25.27
CA ASP A 355 34.31 11.33 -26.31
C ASP A 355 33.04 10.50 -26.03
N LEU A 356 33.14 9.49 -25.16
CA LEU A 356 31.97 8.75 -24.68
C LEU A 356 31.15 9.57 -23.66
N ILE A 357 31.78 10.51 -22.94
CA ILE A 357 31.10 11.36 -21.96
C ILE A 357 30.09 12.28 -22.67
N HIS A 358 28.86 12.33 -22.14
CA HIS A 358 27.78 13.13 -22.69
C HIS A 358 28.15 14.61 -22.72
N LYS A 359 27.86 15.30 -23.84
CA LYS A 359 28.32 16.67 -24.14
C LYS A 359 28.13 17.68 -22.98
N ASP A 360 26.96 17.70 -22.33
CA ASP A 360 26.66 18.65 -21.25
C ASP A 360 27.42 18.33 -19.94
N ASP A 361 27.88 17.09 -19.77
CA ASP A 361 28.51 16.61 -18.54
C ASP A 361 30.05 16.78 -18.58
N ARG A 362 30.64 16.82 -19.79
CA ARG A 362 32.12 16.85 -20.02
C ARG A 362 32.87 17.89 -19.19
N GLN A 363 32.39 19.14 -19.18
CA GLN A 363 33.04 20.23 -18.46
C GLN A 363 32.99 19.99 -16.94
N LYS A 364 31.81 19.64 -16.41
CA LYS A 364 31.62 19.34 -14.99
C LYS A 364 32.51 18.17 -14.54
N VAL A 365 32.55 17.07 -15.30
CA VAL A 365 33.40 15.91 -15.00
C VAL A 365 34.87 16.31 -14.90
N TRP A 366 35.38 17.12 -15.83
CA TRP A 366 36.74 17.63 -15.77
C TRP A 366 36.98 18.50 -14.53
N GLU A 367 36.11 19.47 -14.27
CA GLU A 367 36.24 20.39 -13.13
C GLU A 367 36.15 19.67 -11.77
N ASP A 368 35.19 18.77 -11.58
CA ASP A 368 35.04 18.00 -10.33
C ASP A 368 36.27 17.13 -10.05
N VAL A 369 36.81 16.46 -11.07
CA VAL A 369 38.03 15.64 -10.94
C VAL A 369 39.25 16.50 -10.66
N GLN A 370 39.50 17.58 -11.41
CA GLN A 370 40.64 18.47 -11.14
C GLN A 370 40.54 19.08 -9.73
N ASN A 371 39.36 19.49 -9.27
CA ASN A 371 39.16 20.06 -7.94
C ASN A 371 39.45 19.09 -6.78
N ALA A 372 39.17 17.80 -6.96
CA ALA A 372 39.47 16.78 -5.96
C ALA A 372 40.95 16.38 -5.97
N VAL A 373 41.52 16.19 -7.16
CA VAL A 373 42.90 15.73 -7.35
C VAL A 373 43.91 16.82 -6.96
N ASN A 374 43.65 18.09 -7.27
CA ASN A 374 44.45 19.23 -6.78
C ASN A 374 44.35 19.46 -5.25
N ARG A 375 43.60 18.61 -4.53
CA ARG A 375 43.48 18.61 -3.06
C ARG A 375 43.88 17.25 -2.46
N HIS A 376 44.49 16.37 -3.25
CA HIS A 376 44.88 14.99 -2.90
C HIS A 376 43.72 14.12 -2.37
N ARG A 377 42.49 14.37 -2.84
CA ARG A 377 41.30 13.61 -2.42
C ARG A 377 40.91 12.55 -3.44
N VAL A 378 40.29 11.49 -2.93
CA VAL A 378 39.44 10.63 -3.75
C VAL A 378 38.27 11.45 -4.28
N TYR A 379 37.84 11.17 -5.50
CA TYR A 379 36.66 11.76 -6.13
C TYR A 379 35.58 10.70 -6.32
N ARG A 380 34.32 11.16 -6.29
CA ARG A 380 33.13 10.34 -6.55
C ARG A 380 32.11 11.21 -7.27
N LEU A 381 31.77 10.87 -8.51
CA LEU A 381 30.85 11.65 -9.33
C LEU A 381 29.95 10.76 -10.20
N GLU A 382 28.77 11.29 -10.52
CA GLU A 382 27.79 10.65 -11.40
C GLU A 382 27.65 11.47 -12.69
N TYR A 383 27.74 10.82 -13.84
CA TYR A 383 27.62 11.45 -15.16
C TYR A 383 27.06 10.47 -16.21
N ARG A 384 26.74 10.97 -17.40
CA ARG A 384 26.22 10.17 -18.51
C ARG A 384 27.32 9.83 -19.52
N ILE A 385 27.33 8.59 -20.00
CA ILE A 385 28.10 8.18 -21.19
C ILE A 385 27.17 7.73 -22.32
N ILE A 386 27.67 7.79 -23.55
CA ILE A 386 27.03 7.27 -24.75
C ILE A 386 27.78 6.00 -25.16
N ALA A 387 27.11 4.85 -25.08
CA ALA A 387 27.70 3.56 -25.45
C ALA A 387 27.79 3.39 -26.99
N LYS A 388 28.56 2.39 -27.46
CA LYS A 388 28.78 2.04 -28.89
C LYS A 388 27.50 1.85 -29.71
N ASN A 389 26.37 1.59 -29.06
CA ASN A 389 25.04 1.44 -29.67
C ASN A 389 24.14 2.70 -29.57
N GLY A 390 24.71 3.86 -29.23
CA GLY A 390 24.00 5.13 -29.08
C GLY A 390 23.17 5.28 -27.81
N ARG A 391 23.07 4.25 -26.95
CA ARG A 391 22.31 4.35 -25.70
C ARG A 391 23.07 5.20 -24.67
N ILE A 392 22.35 6.11 -24.02
CA ILE A 392 22.84 6.80 -22.83
C ILE A 392 22.83 5.82 -21.65
N LYS A 393 23.92 5.83 -20.87
CA LYS A 393 24.03 5.17 -19.57
C LYS A 393 24.43 6.18 -18.51
N TYR A 394 23.94 6.00 -17.29
CA TYR A 394 24.43 6.71 -16.13
C TYR A 394 25.54 5.90 -15.48
N VAL A 395 26.65 6.54 -15.16
CA VAL A 395 27.80 5.91 -14.52
C VAL A 395 28.19 6.64 -13.25
N LEU A 396 28.67 5.86 -12.29
CA LEU A 396 29.31 6.33 -11.07
C LEU A 396 30.81 6.05 -11.18
N GLU A 397 31.62 7.10 -11.23
CA GLU A 397 33.07 6.99 -11.19
C GLU A 397 33.59 7.26 -9.77
N GLN A 398 34.47 6.38 -9.29
CA GLN A 398 35.25 6.57 -8.08
C GLN A 398 36.74 6.44 -8.41
N GLY A 399 37.53 7.47 -8.15
CA GLY A 399 38.95 7.49 -8.51
C GLY A 399 39.79 8.39 -7.64
N LYS A 400 41.08 8.43 -7.93
CA LYS A 400 42.10 9.25 -7.24
C LYS A 400 43.24 9.60 -8.19
N GLY A 401 43.98 10.65 -7.84
CA GLY A 401 45.28 10.92 -8.45
C GLY A 401 46.36 9.95 -7.97
N VAL A 402 47.36 9.71 -8.83
CA VAL A 402 48.63 9.03 -8.55
C VAL A 402 49.75 10.01 -8.84
N TYR A 403 50.59 10.25 -7.84
CA TYR A 403 51.63 11.28 -7.84
C TYR A 403 53.02 10.62 -7.88
N ASP A 404 54.02 11.34 -8.40
CA ASP A 404 55.42 10.91 -8.35
C ASP A 404 56.13 11.32 -7.06
N LYS A 405 57.45 11.07 -6.99
CA LYS A 405 58.31 11.42 -5.84
C LYS A 405 58.49 12.93 -5.64
N TYR A 406 57.94 13.77 -6.52
CA TYR A 406 57.96 15.23 -6.45
C TYR A 406 56.55 15.82 -6.25
N ASP A 407 55.60 14.99 -5.80
CA ASP A 407 54.17 15.29 -5.61
C ASP A 407 53.44 15.75 -6.90
N LYS A 408 54.03 15.48 -8.07
CA LYS A 408 53.40 15.83 -9.34
C LYS A 408 52.43 14.73 -9.74
N LEU A 409 51.18 15.11 -10.04
CA LEU A 409 50.18 14.23 -10.60
C LEU A 409 50.66 13.63 -11.94
N VAL A 410 50.67 12.30 -12.03
CA VAL A 410 51.07 11.54 -13.22
C VAL A 410 49.86 10.89 -13.90
N ARG A 411 48.97 10.29 -13.11
CA ARG A 411 47.88 9.42 -13.57
C ARG A 411 46.63 9.58 -12.71
N LEU A 412 45.49 9.16 -13.24
CA LEU A 412 44.29 8.84 -12.48
C LEU A 412 44.10 7.32 -12.48
N GLU A 413 43.62 6.77 -11.37
CA GLU A 413 43.18 5.37 -11.30
C GLU A 413 41.88 5.24 -10.50
N GLY A 414 41.00 4.33 -10.92
CA GLY A 414 39.66 4.23 -10.36
C GLY A 414 38.78 3.15 -10.99
N LEU A 415 37.48 3.23 -10.69
CA LEU A 415 36.43 2.32 -11.13
C LEU A 415 35.23 3.14 -11.62
N VAL A 416 34.76 2.86 -12.84
CA VAL A 416 33.49 3.37 -13.41
C VAL A 416 32.46 2.26 -13.36
N THR A 417 31.38 2.42 -12.61
CA THR A 417 30.28 1.44 -12.48
C THR A 417 29.02 1.91 -13.23
N ASP A 418 28.23 0.96 -13.73
CA ASP A 418 26.94 1.27 -14.38
C ASP A 418 25.84 1.42 -13.31
N ILE A 419 25.18 2.57 -13.28
CA ILE A 419 24.09 2.88 -12.33
C ILE A 419 22.77 3.18 -13.06
N THR A 420 22.68 2.85 -14.35
CA THR A 420 21.54 3.23 -15.21
C THR A 420 20.20 2.69 -14.69
N GLU A 421 20.14 1.43 -14.27
CA GLU A 421 18.92 0.83 -13.71
C GLU A 421 18.50 1.50 -12.39
N GLY A 422 19.47 1.77 -11.51
CA GLY A 422 19.25 2.49 -10.26
C GLY A 422 18.73 3.92 -10.48
N LYS A 423 19.27 4.65 -11.47
CA LYS A 423 18.80 6.01 -11.82
C LYS A 423 17.42 6.01 -12.46
N ASN A 424 17.11 5.03 -13.30
CA ASN A 424 15.76 4.88 -13.85
C ASN A 424 14.73 4.57 -12.75
N ALA A 425 15.07 3.68 -11.81
CA ALA A 425 14.23 3.39 -10.65
C ALA A 425 14.07 4.61 -9.71
N GLU A 426 15.15 5.36 -9.45
CA GLU A 426 15.13 6.61 -8.67
C GLU A 426 14.20 7.66 -9.31
N MET A 427 14.23 7.79 -10.64
CA MET A 427 13.40 8.72 -11.39
C MET A 427 11.92 8.31 -11.42
N LEU A 428 11.63 7.02 -11.64
CA LEU A 428 10.27 6.47 -11.55
C LEU A 428 9.66 6.67 -10.16
N LEU A 429 10.42 6.35 -9.10
CA LEU A 429 10.00 6.53 -7.72
C LEU A 429 9.73 8.01 -7.39
N LYS A 430 10.56 8.94 -7.87
CA LYS A 430 10.34 10.39 -7.71
C LYS A 430 9.05 10.87 -8.38
N THR A 431 8.75 10.39 -9.59
CA THR A 431 7.49 10.69 -10.30
C THR A 431 6.28 10.15 -9.53
N GLU A 432 6.34 8.89 -9.10
CA GLU A 432 5.25 8.24 -8.37
C GLU A 432 5.02 8.87 -6.97
N LEU A 433 6.09 9.27 -6.26
CA LEU A 433 5.97 10.06 -5.04
C LEU A 433 5.30 11.42 -5.29
N ALA A 434 5.63 12.12 -6.38
CA ALA A 434 4.99 13.39 -6.72
C ALA A 434 3.50 13.23 -7.06
N ILE A 435 3.11 12.15 -7.75
CA ILE A 435 1.70 11.83 -8.02
C ILE A 435 0.95 11.59 -6.70
N ASN A 436 1.51 10.78 -5.80
CA ASN A 436 0.89 10.51 -4.50
C ASN A 436 0.83 11.75 -3.60
N GLN A 437 1.79 12.67 -3.66
CA GLN A 437 1.71 13.97 -2.99
C GLN A 437 0.56 14.84 -3.55
N GLY A 438 0.31 14.80 -4.86
CA GLY A 438 -0.84 15.47 -5.48
C GLY A 438 -2.18 14.87 -5.02
N ILE A 439 -2.29 13.54 -4.98
CA ILE A 439 -3.48 12.82 -4.48
C ILE A 439 -3.72 13.14 -3.00
N ALA A 440 -2.66 13.12 -2.17
CA ALA A 440 -2.76 13.49 -0.76
C ALA A 440 -3.19 14.96 -0.57
N SER A 441 -2.68 15.90 -1.38
CA SER A 441 -3.11 17.30 -1.33
C SER A 441 -4.58 17.50 -1.71
N ILE A 442 -5.16 16.64 -2.55
CA ILE A 442 -6.60 16.63 -2.81
C ILE A 442 -7.33 15.97 -1.63
N GLY A 443 -6.82 14.85 -1.12
CA GLY A 443 -7.37 14.13 0.03
C GLY A 443 -7.53 14.99 1.28
N VAL A 444 -6.60 15.91 1.56
CA VAL A 444 -6.72 16.89 2.67
C VAL A 444 -7.93 17.81 2.47
N GLU A 445 -8.21 18.27 1.25
CA GLU A 445 -9.41 19.06 0.96
C GLU A 445 -10.70 18.22 1.13
N LEU A 446 -10.63 16.88 0.94
CA LEU A 446 -11.73 15.94 1.18
C LEU A 446 -11.90 15.53 2.65
N LEU A 447 -10.98 15.90 3.54
CA LEU A 447 -11.06 15.68 4.98
C LEU A 447 -11.59 16.90 5.75
N ASN A 448 -11.75 18.05 5.10
CA ASN A 448 -12.37 19.24 5.70
C ASN A 448 -13.85 18.99 6.04
N ASP A 449 -14.37 19.68 7.06
CA ASP A 449 -15.79 19.63 7.44
C ASP A 449 -16.72 20.12 6.32
N SER A 450 -16.26 21.08 5.51
CA SER A 450 -16.99 21.60 4.35
C SER A 450 -16.12 21.54 3.09
N ILE A 451 -16.44 20.58 2.21
CA ILE A 451 -15.78 20.42 0.91
C ILE A 451 -16.18 21.57 -0.02
N LYS A 452 -15.19 22.18 -0.69
CA LYS A 452 -15.41 23.23 -1.69
C LYS A 452 -15.23 22.64 -3.10
N PRO A 453 -16.31 22.39 -3.87
CA PRO A 453 -16.23 21.65 -5.14
C PRO A 453 -15.25 22.27 -6.14
N ALA A 454 -15.26 23.60 -6.26
CA ALA A 454 -14.36 24.34 -7.13
C ALA A 454 -12.88 24.22 -6.73
N ARG A 455 -12.60 24.00 -5.43
CA ARG A 455 -11.23 23.85 -4.91
C ARG A 455 -10.70 22.44 -5.20
N VAL A 456 -11.52 21.41 -5.02
CA VAL A 456 -11.20 20.03 -5.43
C VAL A 456 -10.97 19.96 -6.94
N ALA A 457 -11.88 20.51 -7.74
CA ALA A 457 -11.75 20.56 -9.20
C ALA A 457 -10.45 21.27 -9.64
N TYR A 458 -10.15 22.43 -9.06
CA TYR A 458 -8.91 23.16 -9.32
C TYR A 458 -7.65 22.34 -8.98
N LEU A 459 -7.61 21.64 -7.85
CA LEU A 459 -6.45 20.81 -7.47
C LEU A 459 -6.28 19.62 -8.43
N VAL A 460 -7.38 18.92 -8.77
CA VAL A 460 -7.39 17.83 -9.76
C VAL A 460 -6.90 18.31 -11.13
N GLN A 461 -7.41 19.44 -11.62
CA GLN A 461 -6.98 20.07 -12.87
C GLN A 461 -5.52 20.55 -12.84
N ARG A 462 -5.03 21.03 -11.69
CA ARG A 462 -3.64 21.48 -11.52
C ARG A 462 -2.67 20.30 -11.59
N TYR A 463 -2.91 19.25 -10.83
CA TYR A 463 -2.02 18.09 -10.80
C TYR A 463 -2.06 17.31 -12.10
N ALA A 464 -3.24 17.07 -12.68
CA ALA A 464 -3.36 16.41 -13.98
C ALA A 464 -2.52 17.11 -15.06
N ARG A 465 -2.68 18.44 -15.23
CA ARG A 465 -1.87 19.23 -16.17
C ARG A 465 -0.37 19.20 -15.87
N GLN A 466 0.03 19.17 -14.61
CA GLN A 466 1.44 19.09 -14.21
C GLN A 466 2.10 17.79 -14.70
N PHE A 467 1.38 16.67 -14.72
CA PHE A 467 1.92 15.39 -15.18
C PHE A 467 1.73 15.14 -16.68
N THR A 468 0.75 15.76 -17.34
CA THR A 468 0.52 15.61 -18.79
C THR A 468 1.17 16.70 -19.66
N GLY A 469 1.66 17.79 -19.06
CA GLY A 469 2.17 18.97 -19.79
C GLY A 469 1.09 19.85 -20.43
N SER A 470 -0.20 19.53 -20.23
CA SER A 470 -1.33 20.21 -20.87
C SER A 470 -1.47 21.65 -20.40
N ARG A 471 -1.62 22.59 -21.36
CA ARG A 471 -1.80 24.01 -21.06
C ARG A 471 -3.23 24.33 -20.63
N PHE A 472 -4.21 23.66 -21.23
CA PHE A 472 -5.65 23.82 -20.98
C PHE A 472 -6.22 22.66 -20.14
N SER A 473 -7.24 22.95 -19.31
CA SER A 473 -8.03 21.90 -18.64
C SER A 473 -9.48 22.32 -18.34
N LEU A 474 -10.39 21.38 -18.50
CA LEU A 474 -11.84 21.53 -18.29
C LEU A 474 -12.35 20.31 -17.52
N LEU A 475 -13.12 20.53 -16.44
CA LEU A 475 -13.71 19.47 -15.63
C LEU A 475 -15.22 19.70 -15.58
N ILE A 476 -15.98 18.68 -15.98
CA ILE A 476 -17.43 18.69 -16.10
C ILE A 476 -17.98 17.68 -15.09
N SER A 477 -18.77 18.14 -14.11
CA SER A 477 -19.61 17.25 -13.30
C SER A 477 -21.00 17.21 -13.95
N PRO A 478 -21.41 16.10 -14.55
CA PRO A 478 -22.78 15.95 -15.03
C PRO A 478 -23.73 15.93 -13.84
N ALA A 479 -24.92 16.50 -14.01
CA ALA A 479 -25.97 16.50 -13.00
C ALA A 479 -27.13 15.58 -13.41
N SER A 480 -28.03 15.30 -12.47
CA SER A 480 -29.20 14.43 -12.69
C SER A 480 -30.15 15.03 -13.73
N GLU A 481 -31.14 14.26 -14.17
CA GLU A 481 -32.10 14.74 -15.18
C GLU A 481 -32.90 15.94 -14.65
N GLY A 482 -32.89 17.05 -15.38
CA GLY A 482 -33.44 18.35 -14.96
C GLY A 482 -32.48 19.30 -14.21
N GLU A 483 -31.29 18.84 -13.79
CA GLU A 483 -30.35 19.63 -12.97
C GLU A 483 -29.33 20.46 -13.78
N LYS A 484 -28.55 21.31 -13.08
CA LYS A 484 -27.47 22.12 -13.66
C LYS A 484 -26.12 21.42 -13.54
N SER A 485 -25.51 21.06 -14.67
CA SER A 485 -24.13 20.56 -14.71
C SER A 485 -23.13 21.62 -14.21
N TYR A 486 -22.09 21.17 -13.52
CA TYR A 486 -21.02 22.06 -13.03
C TYR A 486 -19.84 22.00 -13.97
N ILE A 487 -19.37 23.17 -14.42
CA ILE A 487 -18.23 23.28 -15.32
C ILE A 487 -17.15 24.15 -14.66
N TYR A 488 -15.98 23.56 -14.48
CA TYR A 488 -14.77 24.20 -13.95
C TYR A 488 -13.75 24.27 -15.07
N CYS A 489 -13.24 25.46 -15.39
CA CYS A 489 -12.35 25.66 -16.53
C CYS A 489 -11.10 26.42 -16.10
N PHE A 490 -9.95 26.10 -16.72
CA PHE A 490 -8.71 26.82 -16.50
C PHE A 490 -8.04 27.17 -17.84
N ASP A 491 -8.23 28.43 -18.24
CA ASP A 491 -7.35 29.21 -19.13
C ASP A 491 -5.98 29.54 -18.49
N LYS A 492 -4.84 29.11 -19.05
CA LYS A 492 -3.53 29.67 -18.70
C LYS A 492 -3.41 31.16 -19.10
N ASN A 493 -4.14 31.59 -20.12
CA ASN A 493 -4.20 32.99 -20.55
C ASN A 493 -5.24 33.82 -19.78
N ASN A 494 -6.13 33.19 -19.01
CA ASN A 494 -7.23 33.86 -18.31
C ASN A 494 -7.60 33.16 -16.98
N GLU A 495 -6.74 33.32 -15.96
CA GLU A 495 -6.91 32.68 -14.63
C GLU A 495 -8.14 33.16 -13.82
N LYS A 496 -8.99 34.07 -14.34
CA LYS A 496 -10.02 34.76 -13.56
C LYS A 496 -11.43 34.16 -13.62
N GLU A 497 -11.73 33.25 -14.55
CA GLU A 497 -13.09 32.69 -14.75
C GLU A 497 -13.24 31.24 -14.25
N ILE A 498 -12.85 30.97 -12.99
CA ILE A 498 -12.59 29.62 -12.47
C ILE A 498 -13.84 28.72 -12.31
N SER A 499 -15.07 29.25 -12.20
CA SER A 499 -16.28 28.42 -12.10
C SER A 499 -17.57 29.10 -12.54
N ARG A 500 -18.36 28.46 -13.41
CA ARG A 500 -19.74 28.85 -13.75
C ARG A 500 -20.69 27.64 -13.61
N LYS A 501 -21.83 27.81 -12.92
CA LYS A 501 -22.94 26.83 -13.01
C LYS A 501 -23.64 27.03 -14.35
N VAL A 502 -23.60 26.06 -15.25
CA VAL A 502 -24.27 26.12 -16.55
C VAL A 502 -25.52 25.22 -16.49
N ARG A 503 -26.62 25.57 -17.16
CA ARG A 503 -27.68 24.58 -17.38
C ARG A 503 -27.13 23.49 -18.30
N LYS A 504 -27.56 22.23 -18.11
CA LYS A 504 -27.32 21.17 -19.10
C LYS A 504 -27.74 21.71 -20.47
N HIS A 505 -26.82 21.73 -21.43
CA HIS A 505 -27.16 22.14 -22.80
C HIS A 505 -28.06 21.05 -23.37
N ASP A 506 -29.32 21.39 -23.57
CA ASP A 506 -30.28 20.49 -24.19
C ASP A 506 -30.19 20.75 -25.71
N PRO A 507 -29.69 19.78 -26.52
CA PRO A 507 -29.42 20.02 -27.92
C PRO A 507 -30.73 20.35 -28.64
N LYS A 508 -30.81 21.55 -29.23
CA LYS A 508 -32.01 21.99 -29.95
C LYS A 508 -32.38 20.99 -31.04
N ASN A 509 -33.56 20.37 -30.90
CA ASN A 509 -34.13 19.33 -31.76
C ASN A 509 -33.56 19.31 -33.19
N GLY A 510 -32.68 18.34 -33.47
CA GLY A 510 -32.21 18.02 -34.82
C GLY A 510 -30.81 18.53 -35.20
N GLN A 511 -30.03 19.15 -34.30
CA GLN A 511 -28.59 19.31 -34.53
C GLN A 511 -27.81 18.02 -34.17
N PRO A 512 -26.72 17.69 -34.88
CA PRO A 512 -25.88 16.55 -34.53
C PRO A 512 -25.14 16.80 -33.20
N GLU A 513 -24.94 15.75 -32.39
CA GLU A 513 -24.31 15.87 -31.08
C GLU A 513 -22.89 16.42 -31.18
N GLY A 514 -22.59 17.45 -30.38
CA GLY A 514 -21.27 18.07 -30.35
C GLY A 514 -20.22 17.14 -29.74
N LEU A 515 -18.95 17.34 -30.10
CA LEU A 515 -17.84 16.54 -29.56
C LEU A 515 -17.83 16.55 -28.01
N MET A 516 -18.18 17.68 -27.39
CA MET A 516 -18.32 17.81 -25.93
C MET A 516 -19.41 16.88 -25.36
N GLU A 517 -20.56 16.77 -26.04
CA GLU A 517 -21.70 15.95 -25.61
C GLU A 517 -21.36 14.46 -25.74
N ARG A 518 -20.64 14.07 -26.81
CA ARG A 518 -20.07 12.73 -26.96
C ARG A 518 -19.09 12.41 -25.83
N LEU A 519 -18.11 13.28 -25.56
CA LEU A 519 -17.09 13.06 -24.51
C LEU A 519 -17.67 12.95 -23.08
N ILE A 520 -18.92 13.40 -22.85
CA ILE A 520 -19.64 13.22 -21.58
C ILE A 520 -20.30 11.83 -21.49
N LYS A 521 -20.61 11.20 -22.63
CA LYS A 521 -21.27 9.88 -22.72
C LYS A 521 -20.30 8.70 -22.84
N GLU A 522 -19.10 8.92 -23.40
CA GLU A 522 -18.09 7.86 -23.55
C GLU A 522 -17.70 7.26 -22.18
N THR A 523 -17.63 5.93 -22.12
CA THR A 523 -17.20 5.19 -20.91
C THR A 523 -15.70 5.11 -20.75
N ASP A 524 -14.98 5.13 -21.88
CA ASP A 524 -13.54 4.89 -21.94
C ASP A 524 -12.78 6.21 -22.20
N PRO A 525 -11.54 6.34 -21.70
CA PRO A 525 -10.71 7.51 -21.95
C PRO A 525 -10.40 7.70 -23.45
N VAL A 526 -10.56 8.93 -23.94
CA VAL A 526 -10.38 9.28 -25.36
C VAL A 526 -9.09 10.08 -25.53
N ILE A 527 -8.18 9.58 -26.39
CA ILE A 527 -6.95 10.27 -26.81
C ILE A 527 -7.11 10.69 -28.27
N LEU A 528 -6.87 11.98 -28.55
CA LEU A 528 -6.75 12.54 -29.89
C LEU A 528 -5.43 13.33 -29.98
N ASN A 529 -4.49 12.84 -30.78
CA ASN A 529 -3.20 13.50 -31.04
C ASN A 529 -3.11 13.92 -32.52
N ASP A 530 -2.48 15.06 -32.79
CA ASP A 530 -2.21 15.61 -34.12
C ASP A 530 -3.45 15.70 -35.05
N GLN A 531 -4.57 16.16 -34.48
CA GLN A 531 -5.78 16.52 -35.21
C GLN A 531 -6.21 17.94 -34.79
N GLU A 532 -6.87 18.68 -35.69
CA GLU A 532 -7.50 19.95 -35.31
C GLU A 532 -8.87 19.66 -34.68
N ILE A 533 -9.02 19.97 -33.40
CA ILE A 533 -10.11 19.53 -32.53
C ILE A 533 -10.86 20.75 -32.01
N THR A 534 -12.03 21.00 -32.60
CA THR A 534 -12.88 22.15 -32.24
C THR A 534 -13.85 21.81 -31.12
N LEU A 535 -13.85 22.60 -30.04
CA LEU A 535 -14.80 22.50 -28.94
C LEU A 535 -15.48 23.84 -28.66
N ASN A 536 -16.81 23.83 -28.68
CA ASN A 536 -17.62 24.89 -28.09
C ASN A 536 -17.68 24.69 -26.57
N ILE A 537 -17.29 25.70 -25.77
CA ILE A 537 -17.14 25.58 -24.31
C ILE A 537 -18.05 26.60 -23.61
N PRO A 538 -19.24 26.19 -23.10
CA PRO A 538 -20.28 27.12 -22.62
C PRO A 538 -19.95 28.03 -21.43
N CYS A 539 -18.77 27.88 -20.81
CA CYS A 539 -18.32 28.71 -19.70
C CYS A 539 -17.28 29.78 -20.09
N LEU A 540 -16.78 29.77 -21.33
CA LEU A 540 -15.83 30.75 -21.87
C LEU A 540 -16.54 31.74 -22.83
N SER A 541 -15.79 32.66 -23.43
CA SER A 541 -16.29 33.59 -24.45
C SER A 541 -16.96 32.84 -25.62
N PRO A 542 -18.04 33.37 -26.23
CA PRO A 542 -18.73 32.72 -27.33
C PRO A 542 -17.82 32.60 -28.55
N GLY A 543 -17.31 31.39 -28.78
CA GLY A 543 -16.36 31.04 -29.82
C GLY A 543 -15.99 29.57 -29.74
N ASP A 544 -15.50 29.05 -30.86
CA ASP A 544 -15.06 27.67 -31.01
C ASP A 544 -13.56 27.57 -30.70
N TYR A 545 -13.20 26.75 -29.72
CA TYR A 545 -11.82 26.57 -29.26
C TYR A 545 -11.16 25.42 -30.02
N SER A 546 -10.20 25.75 -30.88
CA SER A 546 -9.41 24.77 -31.64
C SER A 546 -8.17 24.34 -30.84
N PHE A 547 -8.01 23.02 -30.66
CA PHE A 547 -6.88 22.38 -29.98
C PHE A 547 -6.17 21.39 -30.92
N ARG A 548 -4.85 21.21 -30.77
CA ARG A 548 -4.09 20.21 -31.59
C ARG A 548 -4.06 18.81 -30.95
N ARG A 549 -4.29 18.73 -29.65
CA ARG A 549 -4.28 17.50 -28.86
C ARG A 549 -5.34 17.57 -27.78
N LEU A 550 -6.05 16.47 -27.56
CA LEU A 550 -7.04 16.33 -26.49
C LEU A 550 -6.92 14.95 -25.81
N LEU A 551 -7.04 14.96 -24.49
CA LEU A 551 -7.21 13.80 -23.63
C LEU A 551 -8.47 14.00 -22.79
N SER A 552 -9.45 13.10 -22.91
CA SER A 552 -10.64 13.04 -22.06
C SER A 552 -10.59 11.81 -21.17
N VAL A 553 -10.85 11.98 -19.87
CA VAL A 553 -10.87 10.90 -18.88
C VAL A 553 -12.14 11.00 -18.02
N PRO A 554 -13.10 10.07 -18.16
CA PRO A 554 -14.29 10.02 -17.32
C PRO A 554 -14.00 9.32 -15.97
N ALA A 555 -14.82 9.58 -14.96
CA ALA A 555 -14.83 8.87 -13.68
C ALA A 555 -16.25 8.50 -13.27
N PHE A 556 -16.40 7.29 -12.71
CA PHE A 556 -17.69 6.68 -12.42
C PHE A 556 -17.84 6.31 -10.95
N ILE A 557 -19.08 6.36 -10.46
CA ILE A 557 -19.49 5.89 -9.13
C ILE A 557 -20.81 5.15 -9.30
N ASN A 558 -20.88 3.89 -8.86
CA ASN A 558 -22.07 3.06 -8.99
C ASN A 558 -22.65 3.05 -10.43
N ASN A 559 -21.76 2.94 -11.43
CA ASN A 559 -22.02 3.05 -12.88
C ASN A 559 -22.63 4.37 -13.38
N GLN A 560 -22.73 5.41 -12.55
CA GLN A 560 -23.07 6.77 -12.97
C GLN A 560 -21.80 7.58 -13.22
N ASN A 561 -21.75 8.35 -14.31
CA ASN A 561 -20.66 9.30 -14.56
C ASN A 561 -20.72 10.40 -13.49
N ALA A 562 -19.64 10.56 -12.72
CA ALA A 562 -19.52 11.55 -11.66
C ALA A 562 -18.72 12.78 -12.12
N GLY A 563 -17.89 12.64 -13.15
CA GLY A 563 -17.20 13.76 -13.77
C GLY A 563 -16.28 13.34 -14.91
N VAL A 564 -16.10 14.24 -15.88
CA VAL A 564 -15.17 14.08 -17.01
C VAL A 564 -14.12 15.19 -16.97
N LEU A 565 -12.85 14.81 -17.07
CA LEU A 565 -11.70 15.71 -17.14
C LEU A 565 -11.13 15.71 -18.55
N ILE A 566 -11.20 16.87 -19.20
CA ILE A 566 -10.63 17.14 -20.53
C ILE A 566 -9.37 17.98 -20.35
N LEU A 567 -8.29 17.58 -21.03
CA LEU A 567 -6.98 18.21 -21.02
C LEU A 567 -6.54 18.45 -22.47
N SER A 568 -6.08 19.67 -22.78
CA SER A 568 -5.68 20.02 -24.15
C SER A 568 -4.35 20.78 -24.21
N ASP A 569 -3.78 20.84 -25.41
CA ASP A 569 -2.52 21.52 -25.75
C ASP A 569 -1.35 21.15 -24.83
N SER A 570 -1.02 19.85 -24.81
CA SER A 570 0.32 19.41 -24.39
C SER A 570 1.34 19.57 -25.52
N GLU A 571 2.59 19.80 -25.15
CA GLU A 571 3.72 19.95 -26.09
C GLU A 571 4.10 18.61 -26.73
N ALA A 572 3.87 17.50 -26.03
CA ALA A 572 4.02 16.12 -26.49
C ALA A 572 2.65 15.44 -26.73
N ASP A 573 2.67 14.27 -27.37
CA ASP A 573 1.49 13.44 -27.55
C ASP A 573 1.04 12.79 -26.23
N TYR A 574 -0.28 12.65 -26.04
CA TYR A 574 -0.84 11.94 -24.89
C TYR A 574 -0.67 10.42 -25.04
N THR A 575 -0.30 9.75 -23.95
CA THR A 575 -0.04 8.31 -23.91
C THR A 575 -0.96 7.57 -22.91
N PRO A 576 -1.13 6.24 -23.00
CA PRO A 576 -1.93 5.46 -22.05
C PRO A 576 -1.44 5.57 -20.59
N GLU A 577 -0.15 5.78 -20.35
CA GLU A 577 0.40 6.01 -19.02
C GLU A 577 -0.12 7.33 -18.42
N MET A 578 -0.25 8.38 -19.25
CA MET A 578 -0.85 9.64 -18.83
C MET A 578 -2.33 9.46 -18.46
N VAL A 579 -3.08 8.62 -19.20
CA VAL A 579 -4.47 8.28 -18.86
C VAL A 579 -4.54 7.69 -17.44
N ALA A 580 -3.70 6.71 -17.12
CA ALA A 580 -3.69 6.07 -15.79
C ALA A 580 -3.35 7.06 -14.66
N VAL A 581 -2.45 8.02 -14.91
CA VAL A 581 -2.15 9.10 -13.94
C VAL A 581 -3.32 10.06 -13.78
N VAL A 582 -3.96 10.49 -14.88
CA VAL A 582 -5.11 11.41 -14.84
C VAL A 582 -6.32 10.75 -14.17
N GLN A 583 -6.57 9.47 -14.43
CA GLN A 583 -7.65 8.67 -13.82
C GLN A 583 -7.61 8.74 -12.28
N ARG A 584 -6.40 8.62 -11.69
CA ARG A 584 -6.20 8.72 -10.23
C ARG A 584 -6.65 10.08 -9.67
N PHE A 585 -6.48 11.16 -10.42
CA PHE A 585 -6.92 12.49 -10.00
C PHE A 585 -8.43 12.72 -10.18
N ILE A 586 -9.02 12.35 -11.33
CA ILE A 586 -10.47 12.55 -11.56
C ILE A 586 -11.32 11.64 -10.65
N ASN A 587 -10.82 10.46 -10.26
CA ASN A 587 -11.45 9.61 -9.24
C ASN A 587 -11.53 10.29 -7.85
N MET A 588 -10.59 11.17 -7.50
CA MET A 588 -10.66 11.94 -6.25
C MET A 588 -11.73 13.04 -6.30
N PHE A 589 -11.98 13.64 -7.48
CA PHE A 589 -13.13 14.53 -7.67
C PHE A 589 -14.45 13.75 -7.57
N ALA A 590 -14.52 12.55 -8.16
CA ALA A 590 -15.69 11.69 -8.06
C ALA A 590 -16.04 11.38 -6.59
N LEU A 591 -15.06 10.97 -5.78
CA LEU A 591 -15.25 10.75 -4.33
C LEU A 591 -15.79 12.01 -3.61
N ALA A 592 -15.34 13.21 -4.00
CA ALA A 592 -15.84 14.47 -3.47
C ALA A 592 -17.32 14.70 -3.82
N ALA A 593 -17.70 14.48 -5.08
CA ALA A 593 -19.08 14.63 -5.55
C ALA A 593 -20.03 13.66 -4.84
N TYR A 594 -19.58 12.43 -4.55
CA TYR A 594 -20.34 11.46 -3.76
C TYR A 594 -20.55 11.92 -2.30
N ARG A 595 -19.48 12.37 -1.61
CA ARG A 595 -19.60 12.86 -0.22
C ARG A 595 -20.56 14.03 -0.13
N LEU A 596 -20.49 15.00 -1.05
CA LEU A 596 -21.39 16.15 -1.09
C LEU A 596 -22.87 15.74 -1.25
N LYS A 597 -23.17 14.81 -2.17
CA LYS A 597 -24.53 14.30 -2.38
C LYS A 597 -25.05 13.50 -1.18
N ALA A 598 -24.17 12.77 -0.48
CA ALA A 598 -24.50 12.09 0.76
C ALA A 598 -24.81 13.09 1.89
N GLU A 599 -24.00 14.14 2.06
CA GLU A 599 -24.22 15.20 3.06
C GLU A 599 -25.54 15.95 2.85
N GLU A 600 -25.86 16.31 1.61
CA GLU A 600 -27.15 16.93 1.24
C GLU A 600 -28.34 16.02 1.58
N SER A 601 -28.24 14.72 1.26
CA SER A 601 -29.30 13.74 1.61
C SER A 601 -29.45 13.52 3.11
N LEU A 602 -28.34 13.57 3.87
CA LEU A 602 -28.34 13.44 5.33
C LEU A 602 -28.94 14.66 6.00
N GLN A 603 -28.63 15.87 5.51
CA GLN A 603 -29.19 17.11 6.03
C GLN A 603 -30.72 17.18 5.81
N LEU A 604 -31.20 16.82 4.61
CA LEU A 604 -32.65 16.75 4.32
C LEU A 604 -33.36 15.69 5.18
N ALA A 605 -32.73 14.53 5.41
CA ALA A 605 -33.26 13.50 6.30
C ALA A 605 -33.31 13.96 7.76
N LYS A 606 -32.28 14.69 8.22
CA LYS A 606 -32.19 15.28 9.55
C LYS A 606 -33.27 16.34 9.77
N GLU A 607 -33.43 17.31 8.87
CA GLU A 607 -34.44 18.36 8.96
C GLU A 607 -35.86 17.77 9.05
N LYS A 608 -36.16 16.73 8.27
CA LYS A 608 -37.43 16.00 8.33
C LYS A 608 -37.63 15.26 9.66
N ALA A 609 -36.57 14.76 10.30
CA ALA A 609 -36.64 14.13 11.61
C ALA A 609 -36.83 15.15 12.74
N GLU A 610 -36.06 16.25 12.74
CA GLU A 610 -36.15 17.32 13.74
C GLU A 610 -37.55 17.97 13.76
N GLU A 611 -38.15 18.24 12.58
CA GLU A 611 -39.52 18.78 12.52
C GLU A 611 -40.57 17.73 12.94
N SER A 612 -40.35 16.43 12.67
CA SER A 612 -41.24 15.36 13.15
C SER A 612 -41.24 15.26 14.69
N ASP A 613 -40.07 15.33 15.32
CA ASP A 613 -39.95 15.27 16.79
C ASP A 613 -40.40 16.57 17.46
N ARG A 614 -40.25 17.72 16.80
CA ARG A 614 -40.86 18.99 17.23
C ARG A 614 -42.39 18.90 17.26
N LEU A 615 -43.00 18.38 16.20
CA LEU A 615 -44.46 18.21 16.11
C LEU A 615 -44.99 17.23 17.18
N LYS A 616 -44.29 16.12 17.44
CA LYS A 616 -44.61 15.21 18.56
C LYS A 616 -44.51 15.90 19.92
N SER A 617 -43.48 16.72 20.13
CA SER A 617 -43.26 17.44 21.39
C SER A 617 -44.36 18.47 21.67
N LEU A 618 -44.77 19.22 20.64
CA LEU A 618 -45.92 20.14 20.71
C LEU A 618 -47.24 19.38 20.97
N PHE A 619 -47.45 18.26 20.29
CA PHE A 619 -48.62 17.39 20.47
C PHE A 619 -48.76 16.91 21.93
N LEU A 620 -47.71 16.32 22.52
CA LEU A 620 -47.72 15.85 23.90
C LEU A 620 -47.90 16.98 24.94
N SER A 621 -47.32 18.16 24.68
CA SER A 621 -47.49 19.34 25.52
C SER A 621 -48.95 19.83 25.53
N ASN A 622 -49.59 19.90 24.36
CA ASN A 622 -50.98 20.34 24.23
C ASN A 622 -51.95 19.35 24.90
N MET A 623 -51.81 18.05 24.66
CA MET A 623 -52.62 17.01 25.32
C MET A 623 -52.55 17.12 26.84
N SER A 624 -51.36 17.35 27.39
CA SER A 624 -51.14 17.48 28.84
C SER A 624 -51.82 18.69 29.47
N HIS A 625 -52.17 19.70 28.67
CA HIS A 625 -52.92 20.88 29.08
C HIS A 625 -54.44 20.65 28.97
N GLU A 626 -54.89 20.12 27.83
CA GLU A 626 -56.30 19.85 27.55
C GLU A 626 -56.90 18.75 28.43
N ILE A 627 -56.09 17.77 28.87
CA ILE A 627 -56.51 16.75 29.86
C ILE A 627 -56.56 17.34 31.28
N ARG A 628 -55.58 18.16 31.65
CA ARG A 628 -55.45 18.70 33.02
C ARG A 628 -56.57 19.66 33.37
N THR A 629 -57.02 20.48 32.42
CA THR A 629 -58.04 21.52 32.65
C THR A 629 -59.38 20.94 33.15
N PRO A 630 -60.05 20.01 32.44
CA PRO A 630 -61.28 19.37 32.94
C PRO A 630 -61.02 18.48 34.16
N MET A 631 -59.87 17.80 34.25
CA MET A 631 -59.54 16.97 35.42
C MET A 631 -59.43 17.81 36.71
N ASN A 632 -58.79 18.97 36.65
CA ASN A 632 -58.71 19.89 37.78
C ASN A 632 -60.08 20.48 38.15
N ALA A 633 -60.96 20.73 37.18
CA ALA A 633 -62.33 21.15 37.44
C ALA A 633 -63.14 20.05 38.16
N ILE A 634 -63.07 18.80 37.66
CA ILE A 634 -63.71 17.63 38.30
C ILE A 634 -63.26 17.50 39.75
N LEU A 635 -61.94 17.51 39.99
CA LEU A 635 -61.38 17.37 41.34
C LEU A 635 -61.77 18.53 42.25
N GLY A 636 -61.59 19.78 41.81
CA GLY A 636 -61.91 20.97 42.63
C GLY A 636 -63.39 21.05 43.02
N PHE A 637 -64.31 20.83 42.07
CA PHE A 637 -65.74 20.83 42.40
C PHE A 637 -66.16 19.59 43.21
N ALA A 638 -65.51 18.43 43.04
CA ALA A 638 -65.77 17.25 43.87
C ALA A 638 -65.21 17.36 45.30
N GLU A 639 -64.12 18.10 45.50
CA GLU A 639 -63.64 18.50 46.82
C GLU A 639 -64.61 19.48 47.48
N MET A 640 -65.07 20.51 46.74
CA MET A 640 -66.06 21.47 47.25
C MET A 640 -67.39 20.81 47.63
N LEU A 641 -67.86 19.80 46.89
CA LEU A 641 -69.09 19.04 47.21
C LEU A 641 -69.05 18.31 48.58
N GLN A 642 -67.89 18.22 49.25
CA GLN A 642 -67.78 17.67 50.61
C GLN A 642 -68.19 18.67 51.69
N ASP A 643 -68.40 19.94 51.35
CA ASP A 643 -68.84 20.97 52.30
C ASP A 643 -70.31 20.77 52.71
N ALA A 644 -70.52 20.77 54.03
CA ALA A 644 -71.82 20.56 54.65
C ALA A 644 -72.75 21.79 54.51
N GLU A 645 -72.22 23.01 54.39
CA GLU A 645 -73.00 24.25 54.38
C GLU A 645 -73.58 24.62 53.00
N LEU A 646 -73.11 23.98 51.92
CA LEU A 646 -73.57 24.24 50.55
C LEU A 646 -75.07 24.02 50.34
N SER A 647 -75.71 24.94 49.62
CA SER A 647 -77.12 24.85 49.20
C SER A 647 -77.35 23.77 48.12
N ILE A 648 -78.63 23.48 47.84
CA ILE A 648 -79.03 22.50 46.81
C ILE A 648 -78.63 23.02 45.42
N ASP A 649 -78.97 24.27 45.09
CA ASP A 649 -78.62 24.92 43.82
C ASP A 649 -77.10 24.93 43.55
N GLU A 650 -76.27 25.14 44.58
CA GLU A 650 -74.81 25.07 44.46
C GLU A 650 -74.32 23.64 44.24
N LYS A 651 -74.89 22.65 44.94
CA LYS A 651 -74.57 21.23 44.76
C LYS A 651 -74.94 20.74 43.36
N ASP A 652 -76.13 21.07 42.86
CA ASP A 652 -76.55 20.73 41.50
C ASP A 652 -75.68 21.44 40.44
N ARG A 653 -75.28 22.70 40.68
CA ARG A 653 -74.39 23.44 39.79
C ARG A 653 -72.96 22.89 39.76
N PHE A 654 -72.42 22.45 40.90
CA PHE A 654 -71.10 21.79 40.95
C PHE A 654 -71.16 20.41 40.28
N LEU A 655 -72.24 19.66 40.50
CA LEU A 655 -72.48 18.36 39.86
C LEU A 655 -72.60 18.49 38.33
N ASP A 656 -73.32 19.50 37.84
CA ASP A 656 -73.41 19.83 36.41
C ASP A 656 -72.05 20.14 35.79
N VAL A 657 -71.19 20.92 36.47
CA VAL A 657 -69.83 21.20 35.99
C VAL A 657 -68.94 19.96 36.02
N ILE A 658 -69.07 19.09 37.02
CA ILE A 658 -68.35 17.80 37.08
C ILE A 658 -68.76 16.91 35.90
N ILE A 659 -70.06 16.73 35.65
CA ILE A 659 -70.58 15.90 34.56
C ILE A 659 -70.11 16.45 33.20
N LYS A 660 -70.28 17.76 32.95
CA LYS A 660 -69.84 18.41 31.71
C LYS A 660 -68.32 18.30 31.49
N SER A 661 -67.54 18.39 32.57
CA SER A 661 -66.08 18.23 32.51
C SER A 661 -65.68 16.78 32.23
N GLY A 662 -66.39 15.81 32.81
CA GLY A 662 -66.22 14.38 32.56
C GLY A 662 -66.53 13.98 31.12
N ASP A 663 -67.68 14.42 30.59
CA ASP A 663 -68.06 14.20 29.19
C ASP A 663 -67.03 14.82 28.22
N ASN A 664 -66.53 16.01 28.52
CA ASN A 664 -65.49 16.66 27.72
C ASN A 664 -64.16 15.89 27.76
N LEU A 665 -63.75 15.40 28.93
CA LEU A 665 -62.54 14.58 29.09
C LEU A 665 -62.67 13.24 28.34
N LEU A 666 -63.83 12.57 28.41
CA LEU A 666 -64.10 11.35 27.66
C LEU A 666 -64.10 11.60 26.14
N ARG A 667 -64.64 12.72 25.67
CA ARG A 667 -64.55 13.11 24.25
C ARG A 667 -63.10 13.34 23.82
N LEU A 668 -62.33 14.10 24.59
CA LEU A 668 -60.89 14.34 24.37
C LEU A 668 -60.10 13.02 24.28
N ILE A 669 -60.33 12.08 25.20
CA ILE A 669 -59.65 10.78 25.20
C ILE A 669 -60.02 9.96 23.95
N ASN A 670 -61.29 9.99 23.52
CA ASN A 670 -61.72 9.29 22.31
C ASN A 670 -61.14 9.92 21.03
N ASP A 671 -61.12 11.26 20.91
CA ASP A 671 -60.44 12.00 19.82
C ASP A 671 -58.96 11.57 19.73
N ILE A 672 -58.28 11.51 20.88
CA ILE A 672 -56.87 11.11 21.03
C ILE A 672 -56.64 9.64 20.62
N ILE A 673 -57.57 8.74 20.97
CA ILE A 673 -57.49 7.32 20.60
C ILE A 673 -57.73 7.13 19.09
N ASP A 674 -58.69 7.84 18.49
CA ASP A 674 -58.95 7.76 17.05
C ASP A 674 -57.76 8.30 16.24
N ILE A 675 -57.21 9.48 16.56
CA ILE A 675 -56.03 10.00 15.83
C ILE A 675 -54.82 9.06 15.97
N SER A 676 -54.60 8.47 17.15
CA SER A 676 -53.53 7.48 17.37
C SER A 676 -53.73 6.21 16.54
N LYS A 677 -54.97 5.72 16.40
CA LYS A 677 -55.31 4.57 15.55
C LYS A 677 -55.19 4.87 14.06
N ILE A 678 -55.47 6.11 13.63
CA ILE A 678 -55.26 6.57 12.26
C ILE A 678 -53.76 6.60 11.94
N GLU A 679 -52.95 7.26 12.77
CA GLU A 679 -51.50 7.38 12.56
C GLU A 679 -50.76 6.04 12.56
N ALA A 680 -51.21 5.09 13.38
CA ALA A 680 -50.66 3.73 13.41
C ALA A 680 -51.13 2.83 12.24
N GLY A 681 -52.02 3.31 11.37
CA GLY A 681 -52.65 2.50 10.32
C GLY A 681 -53.55 1.38 10.87
N GLN A 682 -54.03 1.51 12.10
CA GLN A 682 -54.79 0.49 12.83
C GLN A 682 -56.31 0.70 12.76
N LEU A 683 -56.78 1.92 12.47
CA LEU A 683 -58.19 2.17 12.25
C LEU A 683 -58.65 1.45 10.96
N LYS A 684 -59.67 0.60 11.09
CA LYS A 684 -60.31 -0.09 9.97
C LYS A 684 -61.70 0.50 9.76
N ILE A 685 -62.03 0.80 8.51
CA ILE A 685 -63.37 1.23 8.08
C ILE A 685 -64.26 -0.01 7.99
N ILE A 686 -65.43 0.04 8.61
CA ILE A 686 -66.38 -1.07 8.70
C ILE A 686 -67.56 -0.77 7.78
N TYR A 687 -67.51 -1.30 6.56
CA TYR A 687 -68.55 -1.07 5.56
C TYR A 687 -69.81 -1.91 5.83
N SER A 688 -70.98 -1.26 5.82
CA SER A 688 -72.31 -1.86 5.91
C SER A 688 -73.34 -1.01 5.15
N ASP A 689 -74.58 -1.51 5.03
CA ASP A 689 -75.67 -0.78 4.38
C ASP A 689 -76.17 0.37 5.28
N CYS A 690 -75.98 1.62 4.84
CA CYS A 690 -76.35 2.83 5.56
C CYS A 690 -77.55 3.52 4.91
N TYR A 691 -78.71 3.51 5.57
CA TYR A 691 -79.90 4.26 5.14
C TYR A 691 -79.72 5.75 5.45
N LEU A 692 -79.34 6.54 4.44
CA LEU A 692 -78.92 7.94 4.67
C LEU A 692 -80.06 8.81 5.20
N ASN A 693 -81.29 8.57 4.77
CA ASN A 693 -82.44 9.36 5.19
C ASN A 693 -82.85 9.06 6.64
N GLU A 694 -82.82 7.78 7.06
CA GLU A 694 -82.99 7.38 8.46
C GLU A 694 -81.91 8.03 9.36
N MET A 695 -80.64 8.01 8.92
CA MET A 695 -79.54 8.69 9.61
C MET A 695 -79.72 10.23 9.66
N PHE A 696 -80.27 10.86 8.63
CA PHE A 696 -80.53 12.30 8.63
C PHE A 696 -81.67 12.67 9.58
N THR A 697 -82.74 11.86 9.67
CA THR A 697 -83.81 12.07 10.67
C THR A 697 -83.32 11.86 12.10
N ASP A 698 -82.47 10.86 12.37
CA ASP A 698 -81.80 10.74 13.67
C ASP A 698 -81.01 12.00 14.04
N LEU A 699 -80.22 12.52 13.08
CA LEU A 699 -79.37 13.68 13.27
C LEU A 699 -80.20 14.95 13.48
N GLU A 700 -81.33 15.10 12.78
CA GLU A 700 -82.27 16.20 12.99
C GLU A 700 -82.85 16.18 14.41
N ILE A 701 -83.30 15.02 14.90
CA ILE A 701 -83.81 14.85 16.27
C ILE A 701 -82.71 15.11 17.30
N PHE A 702 -81.47 14.69 17.03
CA PHE A 702 -80.31 14.92 17.89
C PHE A 702 -79.93 16.41 17.95
N PHE A 703 -79.78 17.07 16.81
CA PHE A 703 -79.35 18.47 16.74
C PHE A 703 -80.41 19.44 17.26
N ASN A 704 -81.70 19.18 17.06
CA ASN A 704 -82.75 19.99 17.69
C ASN A 704 -82.69 19.91 19.23
N ARG A 705 -82.40 18.72 19.80
CA ARG A 705 -82.20 18.57 21.26
C ARG A 705 -80.94 19.28 21.75
N GLU A 706 -79.84 19.21 21.00
CA GLU A 706 -78.61 19.94 21.31
C GLU A 706 -78.82 21.46 21.24
N MET A 707 -79.58 21.96 20.26
CA MET A 707 -79.89 23.38 20.09
C MET A 707 -80.60 23.96 21.31
N THR A 708 -81.65 23.29 21.80
CA THR A 708 -82.32 23.65 23.06
C THR A 708 -81.42 23.51 24.28
N ARG A 709 -80.58 22.45 24.36
CA ARG A 709 -79.62 22.28 25.46
C ARG A 709 -78.59 23.42 25.50
N LEU A 710 -78.17 23.91 24.34
CA LEU A 710 -77.25 25.04 24.17
C LEU A 710 -77.94 26.42 24.28
N HIS A 711 -79.26 26.46 24.50
CA HIS A 711 -80.07 27.69 24.54
C HIS A 711 -79.93 28.52 23.24
N LYS A 712 -79.91 27.84 22.09
CA LYS A 712 -79.77 28.42 20.75
C LYS A 712 -81.03 28.21 19.89
N ASP A 713 -82.21 28.13 20.51
CA ASP A 713 -83.51 27.91 19.87
C ASP A 713 -83.92 29.01 18.85
N HIS A 714 -83.16 30.10 18.77
CA HIS A 714 -83.29 31.17 17.78
C HIS A 714 -82.48 30.93 16.50
N LEU A 715 -81.66 29.87 16.42
CA LEU A 715 -81.06 29.40 15.16
C LEU A 715 -82.07 28.59 14.34
N THR A 716 -82.02 28.72 13.02
CA THR A 716 -82.79 27.84 12.12
C THR A 716 -81.92 26.69 11.60
N LEU A 717 -82.30 25.45 11.91
CA LEU A 717 -81.68 24.25 11.34
C LEU A 717 -82.43 23.83 10.06
N TYR A 718 -81.70 23.62 8.97
CA TYR A 718 -82.23 23.10 7.70
C TYR A 718 -81.59 21.76 7.35
N MET A 719 -82.42 20.74 7.11
CA MET A 719 -82.00 19.42 6.64
C MET A 719 -82.38 19.26 5.16
N GLN A 720 -81.41 19.02 4.28
CA GLN A 720 -81.62 18.81 2.84
C GLN A 720 -81.10 17.44 2.38
N PRO A 721 -81.92 16.37 2.49
CA PRO A 721 -81.57 15.06 1.94
C PRO A 721 -81.50 15.12 0.41
N GLY A 722 -80.39 14.65 -0.16
CA GLY A 722 -80.14 14.68 -1.61
C GLY A 722 -80.91 13.67 -2.45
N ASN A 723 -81.63 12.75 -1.80
CA ASN A 723 -82.57 11.82 -2.42
C ASN A 723 -83.80 11.70 -1.51
N THR A 724 -85.00 11.69 -2.07
CA THR A 724 -86.26 11.58 -1.32
C THR A 724 -86.73 10.14 -1.07
N ASP A 725 -86.02 9.14 -1.62
CA ASP A 725 -86.30 7.72 -1.41
C ASP A 725 -85.97 7.29 0.04
N PRO A 726 -86.96 6.83 0.85
CA PRO A 726 -86.71 6.42 2.23
C PRO A 726 -85.73 5.25 2.37
N ASP A 727 -85.71 4.33 1.39
CA ASP A 727 -84.90 3.11 1.42
C ASP A 727 -83.48 3.32 0.87
N PHE A 728 -83.06 4.57 0.61
CA PHE A 728 -81.78 4.87 -0.02
C PHE A 728 -80.56 4.45 0.82
N ALA A 729 -80.13 3.21 0.59
CA ALA A 729 -79.01 2.57 1.23
C ALA A 729 -77.69 2.84 0.49
N VAL A 730 -76.64 3.15 1.25
CA VAL A 730 -75.29 3.39 0.75
C VAL A 730 -74.30 2.50 1.51
N TYR A 731 -73.46 1.76 0.80
CA TYR A 731 -72.50 0.84 1.38
C TYR A 731 -71.23 1.58 1.85
N THR A 732 -71.25 2.04 3.10
CA THR A 732 -70.28 2.93 3.74
C THR A 732 -70.11 2.55 5.23
N ASP A 733 -69.33 3.29 6.02
CA ASP A 733 -69.29 3.12 7.48
C ASP A 733 -70.26 4.12 8.16
N PRO A 734 -71.41 3.67 8.69
CA PRO A 734 -72.42 4.57 9.26
C PRO A 734 -71.90 5.31 10.50
N VAL A 735 -70.99 4.70 11.27
CA VAL A 735 -70.48 5.28 12.52
C VAL A 735 -69.51 6.40 12.19
N ARG A 736 -68.57 6.16 11.25
CA ARG A 736 -67.59 7.18 10.83
C ARG A 736 -68.22 8.29 9.99
N LEU A 737 -69.21 7.98 9.14
CA LEU A 737 -69.98 9.01 8.43
C LEU A 737 -70.76 9.92 9.39
N ARG A 738 -71.44 9.33 10.39
CA ARG A 738 -72.15 10.10 11.42
C ARG A 738 -71.18 10.93 12.28
N GLN A 739 -69.99 10.40 12.60
CA GLN A 739 -68.93 11.14 13.31
C GLN A 739 -68.43 12.36 12.53
N ILE A 740 -68.21 12.24 11.21
CA ILE A 740 -67.83 13.37 10.33
C ILE A 740 -68.90 14.47 10.39
N ILE A 741 -70.17 14.11 10.20
CA ILE A 741 -71.28 15.09 10.19
C ILE A 741 -71.42 15.76 11.57
N THR A 742 -71.41 14.98 12.67
CA THR A 742 -71.51 15.52 14.03
C THR A 742 -70.34 16.45 14.39
N ASN A 743 -69.13 16.16 13.93
CA ASN A 743 -67.98 17.05 14.12
C ASN A 743 -68.12 18.37 13.37
N LEU A 744 -68.58 18.34 12.11
CA LEU A 744 -68.77 19.54 11.29
C LEU A 744 -69.94 20.39 11.82
N THR A 745 -71.09 19.78 12.11
CA THR A 745 -72.25 20.48 12.68
C THR A 745 -71.98 21.00 14.10
N GLY A 746 -71.19 20.27 14.91
CA GLY A 746 -70.74 20.76 16.22
C GLY A 746 -69.90 22.03 16.13
N ASN A 747 -69.11 22.20 15.08
CA ASN A 747 -68.42 23.47 14.80
C ASN A 747 -69.42 24.56 14.35
N ALA A 748 -70.38 24.24 13.48
CA ALA A 748 -71.40 25.21 13.04
C ALA A 748 -72.19 25.81 14.22
N PHE A 749 -72.67 24.98 15.16
CA PHE A 749 -73.34 25.44 16.40
C PHE A 749 -72.42 26.25 17.32
N LYS A 750 -71.11 25.98 17.30
CA LYS A 750 -70.12 26.71 18.10
C LYS A 750 -69.82 28.11 17.55
N PHE A 751 -69.80 28.28 16.23
CA PHE A 751 -69.35 29.51 15.56
C PHE A 751 -70.47 30.37 14.94
N THR A 752 -71.73 29.91 15.02
CA THR A 752 -72.94 30.65 14.64
C THR A 752 -73.74 31.01 15.88
N ASP A 753 -73.85 32.29 16.21
CA ASP A 753 -74.65 32.76 17.34
C ASP A 753 -76.05 33.24 16.93
N GLU A 754 -76.23 33.78 15.72
CA GLU A 754 -77.54 34.06 15.12
C GLU A 754 -77.56 33.62 13.64
N GLY A 755 -78.74 33.33 13.09
CA GLY A 755 -78.92 32.92 11.70
C GLY A 755 -79.28 31.44 11.53
N PHE A 756 -78.55 30.71 10.67
CA PHE A 756 -78.94 29.36 10.26
C PHE A 756 -77.76 28.38 10.13
N ILE A 757 -78.09 27.10 10.20
CA ILE A 757 -77.20 25.96 9.88
C ILE A 757 -77.94 25.08 8.86
N GLU A 758 -77.29 24.74 7.75
CA GLU A 758 -77.83 23.94 6.66
C GLU A 758 -76.97 22.67 6.47
N ILE A 759 -77.57 21.50 6.65
CA ILE A 759 -76.91 20.18 6.53
C ILE A 759 -77.56 19.44 5.38
N GLY A 760 -76.77 18.93 4.44
CA GLY A 760 -77.32 18.23 3.28
C GLY A 760 -76.36 17.29 2.59
N TYR A 761 -76.88 16.62 1.56
CA TYR A 761 -76.07 15.86 0.62
C TYR A 761 -76.62 15.97 -0.80
N ARG A 762 -75.80 15.68 -1.81
CA ARG A 762 -76.17 15.72 -3.24
C ARG A 762 -75.46 14.58 -3.97
N ILE A 763 -76.16 13.90 -4.88
CA ILE A 763 -75.57 12.83 -5.70
C ILE A 763 -75.04 13.44 -7.00
N LYS A 764 -73.79 13.19 -7.34
CA LYS A 764 -73.12 13.76 -8.51
C LYS A 764 -71.92 12.90 -8.94
N ASP A 765 -71.79 12.62 -10.23
CA ASP A 765 -70.60 12.03 -10.86
C ASP A 765 -70.04 10.79 -10.11
N ASP A 766 -70.89 9.79 -9.87
CA ASP A 766 -70.62 8.56 -9.08
C ASP A 766 -70.11 8.79 -7.64
N LYS A 767 -70.47 9.94 -7.06
CA LYS A 767 -70.16 10.32 -5.68
C LYS A 767 -71.39 10.87 -4.95
N ILE A 768 -71.30 10.88 -3.62
CA ILE A 768 -72.21 11.61 -2.74
C ILE A 768 -71.41 12.75 -2.11
N GLU A 769 -71.81 13.98 -2.42
CA GLU A 769 -71.22 15.22 -1.90
C GLU A 769 -72.09 15.73 -0.74
N PHE A 770 -71.60 15.54 0.49
CA PHE A 770 -72.19 16.04 1.73
C PHE A 770 -71.73 17.46 2.01
N TYR A 771 -72.54 18.22 2.75
CA TYR A 771 -72.17 19.54 3.23
C TYR A 771 -72.78 19.90 4.59
N VAL A 772 -72.03 20.73 5.32
CA VAL A 772 -72.49 21.48 6.48
C VAL A 772 -72.15 22.94 6.23
N ARG A 773 -73.17 23.79 6.24
CA ARG A 773 -73.08 25.23 6.02
C ARG A 773 -73.59 25.98 7.25
N ASP A 774 -72.93 27.07 7.57
CA ASP A 774 -73.22 27.94 8.69
C ASP A 774 -73.24 29.41 8.24
N SER A 775 -73.96 30.27 8.98
CA SER A 775 -73.97 31.73 8.79
C SER A 775 -73.18 32.45 9.89
N GLY A 776 -72.13 31.82 10.41
CA GLY A 776 -71.36 32.30 11.56
C GLY A 776 -70.25 33.29 11.20
N ILE A 777 -69.23 33.37 12.07
CA ILE A 777 -68.13 34.34 11.93
C ILE A 777 -67.25 34.14 10.67
N GLY A 778 -67.27 32.96 10.04
CA GLY A 778 -66.38 32.61 8.94
C GLY A 778 -64.91 32.44 9.35
N ILE A 779 -64.03 32.11 8.39
CA ILE A 779 -62.62 31.76 8.66
C ILE A 779 -61.69 32.56 7.73
N PRO A 780 -60.74 33.36 8.27
CA PRO A 780 -59.75 34.10 7.48
C PRO A 780 -58.88 33.20 6.58
N VAL A 781 -58.63 33.65 5.35
CA VAL A 781 -57.96 32.87 4.27
C VAL A 781 -56.54 32.41 4.65
N ASP A 782 -55.84 33.18 5.47
CA ASP A 782 -54.54 32.82 6.05
C ASP A 782 -54.62 31.64 7.05
N GLN A 783 -55.77 31.44 7.69
CA GLN A 783 -55.98 30.43 8.74
C GLN A 783 -56.77 29.20 8.24
N GLN A 784 -57.41 29.27 7.06
CA GLN A 784 -58.14 28.15 6.44
C GLN A 784 -57.31 26.88 6.20
N LYS A 785 -55.97 26.98 6.12
CA LYS A 785 -55.08 25.79 6.08
C LYS A 785 -54.80 25.24 7.47
N LEU A 786 -54.60 26.13 8.45
CA LEU A 786 -54.22 25.79 9.83
C LEU A 786 -55.28 24.96 10.56
N ILE A 787 -56.57 25.20 10.30
CA ILE A 787 -57.68 24.46 10.96
C ILE A 787 -57.73 22.95 10.63
N PHE A 788 -57.05 22.50 9.58
CA PHE A 788 -56.92 21.09 9.22
C PHE A 788 -55.62 20.47 9.75
N GLU A 789 -54.77 21.25 10.43
CA GLU A 789 -53.61 20.77 11.16
C GLU A 789 -53.99 20.41 12.60
N ARG A 790 -53.14 19.60 13.27
CA ARG A 790 -53.42 19.09 14.61
C ARG A 790 -53.45 20.22 15.63
N PHE A 791 -54.53 20.32 16.40
CA PHE A 791 -54.79 21.45 17.32
C PHE A 791 -54.90 22.81 16.60
N GLY A 792 -55.25 22.81 15.31
CA GLY A 792 -55.51 24.00 14.52
C GLY A 792 -56.66 24.83 15.10
N GLN A 793 -56.34 25.97 15.70
CA GLN A 793 -57.30 26.92 16.26
C GLN A 793 -57.11 28.29 15.61
N VAL A 794 -58.22 28.90 15.18
CA VAL A 794 -58.26 30.29 14.71
C VAL A 794 -57.92 31.22 15.87
N ARG A 795 -56.92 32.10 15.69
CA ARG A 795 -56.43 33.00 16.75
C ARG A 795 -56.96 34.41 16.56
N GLU A 796 -58.10 34.71 17.17
CA GLU A 796 -58.64 36.06 17.26
C GLU A 796 -58.53 36.65 18.67
N ALA A 797 -58.30 37.96 18.74
CA ALA A 797 -58.02 38.68 20.00
C ALA A 797 -59.28 39.05 20.82
N ALA A 798 -60.47 38.61 20.40
CA ALA A 798 -61.76 39.12 20.92
C ALA A 798 -62.65 38.09 21.65
N SER A 799 -62.41 36.78 21.49
CA SER A 799 -63.37 35.73 21.89
C SER A 799 -62.78 34.72 22.89
N HIS A 800 -62.58 35.17 24.13
CA HIS A 800 -61.82 34.45 25.17
C HIS A 800 -62.41 33.10 25.66
N ASN A 801 -63.60 32.71 25.20
CA ASN A 801 -64.39 31.59 25.75
C ASN A 801 -64.58 30.37 24.81
N LEU A 802 -64.15 30.43 23.55
CA LEU A 802 -64.47 29.41 22.52
C LEU A 802 -63.55 28.17 22.57
N SER A 803 -63.52 27.46 23.71
CA SER A 803 -62.77 26.21 23.91
C SER A 803 -63.15 25.10 22.92
N GLY A 804 -62.20 24.24 22.52
CA GLY A 804 -62.45 23.08 21.67
C GLY A 804 -61.17 22.36 21.23
N THR A 805 -61.25 21.02 21.10
CA THR A 805 -60.09 20.11 21.05
C THR A 805 -59.12 20.36 19.89
N GLY A 806 -59.56 21.01 18.80
CA GLY A 806 -58.76 21.21 17.59
C GLY A 806 -58.37 19.90 16.87
N LEU A 807 -58.97 18.76 17.27
CA LEU A 807 -58.76 17.45 16.65
C LEU A 807 -59.91 17.07 15.70
N GLY A 808 -61.14 17.49 15.99
CA GLY A 808 -62.34 17.09 15.23
C GLY A 808 -62.28 17.33 13.72
N LEU A 809 -61.72 18.46 13.25
CA LEU A 809 -61.52 18.71 11.81
C LEU A 809 -60.43 17.82 11.19
N THR A 810 -59.31 17.61 11.91
CA THR A 810 -58.24 16.69 11.49
C THR A 810 -58.77 15.26 11.38
N ILE A 811 -59.52 14.79 12.38
CA ILE A 811 -60.14 13.45 12.40
C ILE A 811 -61.12 13.33 11.23
N SER A 812 -62.03 14.29 11.06
CA SER A 812 -63.05 14.25 10.00
C SER A 812 -62.43 14.23 8.60
N LYS A 813 -61.36 14.99 8.37
CA LYS A 813 -60.60 14.93 7.11
C LYS A 813 -59.97 13.56 6.87
N ASN A 814 -59.28 12.99 7.86
CA ASN A 814 -58.66 11.66 7.73
C ASN A 814 -59.72 10.57 7.50
N LEU A 815 -60.87 10.62 8.20
CA LEU A 815 -61.96 9.67 7.99
C LEU A 815 -62.57 9.76 6.58
N VAL A 816 -62.71 10.97 6.02
CA VAL A 816 -63.13 11.18 4.62
C VAL A 816 -62.10 10.60 3.63
N GLU A 817 -60.81 10.86 3.84
CA GLU A 817 -59.73 10.28 3.01
C GLU A 817 -59.73 8.74 3.08
N MET A 818 -59.97 8.16 4.26
CA MET A 818 -60.08 6.70 4.46
C MET A 818 -61.37 6.08 3.87
N LEU A 819 -62.44 6.86 3.71
CA LEU A 819 -63.64 6.47 2.95
C LEU A 819 -63.45 6.58 1.43
N GLY A 820 -62.30 7.05 0.95
CA GLY A 820 -62.00 7.26 -0.46
C GLY A 820 -62.49 8.61 -1.02
N GLY A 821 -62.71 9.58 -0.13
CA GLY A 821 -63.27 10.90 -0.40
C GLY A 821 -62.25 12.05 -0.32
N ASN A 822 -62.72 13.27 -0.49
CA ASN A 822 -61.98 14.51 -0.22
C ASN A 822 -62.86 15.50 0.55
N MET A 823 -62.23 16.46 1.23
CA MET A 823 -62.92 17.55 1.95
C MET A 823 -62.44 18.92 1.43
N ARG A 824 -63.37 19.86 1.25
CA ARG A 824 -63.11 21.26 0.87
C ARG A 824 -63.84 22.23 1.80
N LEU A 825 -63.38 23.47 1.84
CA LEU A 825 -63.96 24.56 2.63
C LEU A 825 -64.13 25.79 1.73
N ASP A 826 -65.35 26.34 1.72
CA ASP A 826 -65.65 27.67 1.21
C ASP A 826 -66.04 28.55 2.41
N SER A 827 -65.30 29.61 2.72
CA SER A 827 -65.58 30.44 3.91
C SER A 827 -65.03 31.85 3.75
N TYR A 828 -65.77 32.84 4.28
CA TYR A 828 -65.42 34.26 4.23
C TYR A 828 -65.79 34.92 5.58
N PRO A 829 -64.89 35.73 6.19
CA PRO A 829 -65.17 36.41 7.45
C PRO A 829 -66.45 37.26 7.39
N GLY A 830 -67.39 36.99 8.28
CA GLY A 830 -68.70 37.64 8.36
C GLY A 830 -69.80 37.09 7.44
N GLU A 831 -69.51 36.10 6.57
CA GLU A 831 -70.51 35.43 5.72
C GLU A 831 -70.74 33.95 6.09
N GLY A 832 -70.01 33.44 7.08
CA GLY A 832 -70.07 32.05 7.53
C GLY A 832 -69.11 31.10 6.80
N SER A 833 -69.37 29.80 6.93
CA SER A 833 -68.55 28.73 6.34
C SER A 833 -69.41 27.65 5.69
N THR A 834 -68.86 26.95 4.70
CA THR A 834 -69.40 25.71 4.14
C THR A 834 -68.30 24.68 4.02
N PHE A 835 -68.39 23.63 4.83
CA PHE A 835 -67.55 22.44 4.71
C PHE A 835 -68.27 21.44 3.81
N TRP A 836 -67.63 21.03 2.71
CA TRP A 836 -68.12 19.96 1.84
C TRP A 836 -67.20 18.75 1.94
N PHE A 837 -67.74 17.55 1.82
CA PHE A 837 -66.94 16.35 1.58
C PHE A 837 -67.63 15.37 0.63
N ASP A 838 -66.85 14.76 -0.26
CA ASP A 838 -67.34 13.71 -1.15
C ASP A 838 -66.99 12.32 -0.62
N ILE A 839 -67.84 11.31 -0.88
CA ILE A 839 -67.50 9.89 -0.78
C ILE A 839 -67.93 9.13 -2.05
N PRO A 840 -67.28 8.01 -2.42
CA PRO A 840 -67.69 7.21 -3.57
C PRO A 840 -69.10 6.62 -3.38
N LEU A 841 -69.97 6.77 -4.39
CA LEU A 841 -71.30 6.17 -4.36
C LEU A 841 -71.20 4.65 -4.55
N LYS A 842 -71.47 3.91 -3.48
CA LYS A 842 -71.69 2.46 -3.51
C LYS A 842 -73.13 2.20 -3.09
N VAL A 843 -73.97 1.74 -4.00
CA VAL A 843 -75.38 1.44 -3.70
C VAL A 843 -75.44 0.25 -2.74
N GLY A 844 -76.13 0.42 -1.61
CA GLY A 844 -76.38 -0.62 -0.63
C GLY A 844 -77.53 -1.56 -1.03
N ARG A 845 -77.87 -2.49 -0.15
CA ARG A 845 -79.01 -3.39 -0.32
C ARG A 845 -80.30 -2.70 0.13
N HIS A 846 -81.34 -2.73 -0.71
CA HIS A 846 -82.71 -2.37 -0.30
C HIS A 846 -83.17 -3.27 0.86
N ARG A 847 -84.06 -2.73 1.71
CA ARG A 847 -84.84 -3.58 2.63
C ARG A 847 -85.73 -4.51 1.81
N SER A 848 -85.46 -5.82 1.90
CA SER A 848 -86.46 -6.83 1.54
C SER A 848 -87.55 -6.84 2.61
N GLU A 849 -88.78 -7.20 2.23
CA GLU A 849 -89.98 -7.02 3.05
C GLU A 849 -89.90 -7.64 4.46
N SER A 850 -90.59 -6.98 5.40
CA SER A 850 -90.84 -7.35 6.80
C SER A 850 -89.67 -7.22 7.80
N ILE A 851 -89.74 -6.18 8.62
CA ILE A 851 -90.01 -6.25 10.07
C ILE A 851 -90.90 -5.03 10.40
N ALA A 852 -91.78 -5.15 11.39
CA ALA A 852 -92.75 -4.10 11.73
C ALA A 852 -92.11 -2.89 12.44
N GLU A 853 -92.85 -1.77 12.47
CA GLU A 853 -92.50 -0.60 13.28
C GLU A 853 -92.34 -1.00 14.76
N PRO A 854 -91.31 -0.49 15.47
CA PRO A 854 -91.25 -0.62 16.92
C PRO A 854 -92.32 0.29 17.55
N ASP A 855 -93.36 -0.32 18.13
CA ASP A 855 -94.34 0.37 18.97
C ASP A 855 -93.64 1.32 19.96
N SER A 856 -94.23 2.50 20.18
CA SER A 856 -93.73 3.48 21.15
C SER A 856 -94.02 3.04 22.59
N VAL A 857 -93.31 2.01 23.03
CA VAL A 857 -93.45 1.42 24.36
C VAL A 857 -93.20 2.46 25.44
N HIS A 858 -94.27 2.87 26.12
CA HIS A 858 -94.17 3.53 27.42
C HIS A 858 -93.41 2.59 28.37
N LEU A 859 -92.15 2.91 28.65
CA LEU A 859 -91.31 2.19 29.61
C LEU A 859 -92.08 2.00 30.94
N PRO A 860 -92.41 0.76 31.34
CA PRO A 860 -92.94 0.52 32.67
C PRO A 860 -91.86 0.87 33.71
N ARG A 861 -92.28 1.27 34.91
CA ARG A 861 -91.34 1.39 36.03
C ARG A 861 -90.83 0.00 36.39
N LEU A 862 -89.60 -0.32 35.96
CA LEU A 862 -88.92 -1.56 36.29
C LEU A 862 -88.79 -1.68 37.81
N ASP A 863 -89.42 -2.73 38.38
CA ASP A 863 -89.34 -3.08 39.79
C ASP A 863 -88.75 -4.49 39.89
N LEU A 864 -87.63 -4.61 40.59
CA LEU A 864 -86.87 -5.84 40.76
C LEU A 864 -87.18 -6.51 42.11
N THR A 865 -88.25 -6.09 42.80
CA THR A 865 -88.72 -6.68 44.07
C THR A 865 -88.78 -8.20 43.99
N GLY A 866 -88.02 -8.85 44.88
CA GLY A 866 -87.95 -10.33 44.96
C GLY A 866 -87.05 -11.00 43.92
N LYS A 867 -86.48 -10.26 42.97
CA LYS A 867 -85.52 -10.76 41.99
C LYS A 867 -84.10 -10.70 42.54
N CYS A 868 -83.30 -11.73 42.27
CA CYS A 868 -81.89 -11.80 42.66
C CYS A 868 -80.98 -11.66 41.43
N ILE A 869 -80.06 -10.69 41.45
CA ILE A 869 -79.15 -10.42 40.34
C ILE A 869 -77.70 -10.64 40.79
N LEU A 870 -76.95 -11.45 40.04
CA LEU A 870 -75.52 -11.63 40.23
C LEU A 870 -74.75 -10.61 39.38
N VAL A 871 -74.01 -9.70 40.01
CA VAL A 871 -73.09 -8.79 39.32
C VAL A 871 -71.69 -9.38 39.42
N VAL A 872 -71.12 -9.73 38.27
CA VAL A 872 -69.75 -10.24 38.17
C VAL A 872 -68.85 -9.10 37.70
N GLU A 873 -68.10 -8.54 38.64
CA GLU A 873 -67.26 -7.36 38.45
C GLU A 873 -66.18 -7.34 39.55
N ASP A 874 -64.90 -7.29 39.14
CA ASP A 874 -63.76 -7.24 40.06
C ASP A 874 -63.44 -5.81 40.52
N VAL A 875 -63.70 -4.78 39.70
CA VAL A 875 -63.53 -3.37 40.05
C VAL A 875 -64.62 -2.89 41.02
N ASP A 876 -64.21 -2.47 42.22
CA ASP A 876 -65.13 -2.05 43.30
C ASP A 876 -66.05 -0.88 42.93
N THR A 877 -65.55 0.12 42.20
CA THR A 877 -66.32 1.31 41.79
C THR A 877 -67.41 0.98 40.78
N ASN A 878 -67.09 0.13 39.79
CA ASN A 878 -68.07 -0.34 38.81
C ASN A 878 -69.16 -1.18 39.49
N TYR A 879 -68.76 -2.10 40.38
CA TYR A 879 -69.72 -2.88 41.17
C TYR A 879 -70.64 -1.97 41.99
N PHE A 880 -70.06 -0.99 42.71
CA PHE A 880 -70.82 -0.07 43.56
C PHE A 880 -71.80 0.81 42.75
N TYR A 881 -71.43 1.23 41.54
CA TYR A 881 -72.33 1.94 40.63
C TYR A 881 -73.51 1.06 40.20
N ILE A 882 -73.23 -0.17 39.75
CA ILE A 882 -74.27 -1.11 39.28
C ILE A 882 -75.18 -1.51 40.45
N SER A 883 -74.65 -1.87 41.61
CA SER A 883 -75.46 -2.24 42.77
C SER A 883 -76.33 -1.07 43.25
N SER A 884 -75.77 0.14 43.31
CA SER A 884 -76.51 1.37 43.66
C SER A 884 -77.63 1.73 42.68
N LEU A 885 -77.61 1.20 41.45
CA LEU A 885 -78.72 1.34 40.50
C LEU A 885 -79.78 0.23 40.66
N LEU A 886 -79.37 -1.01 40.90
CA LEU A 886 -80.29 -2.15 41.05
C LEU A 886 -81.01 -2.17 42.41
N GLU A 887 -80.33 -1.77 43.48
CA GLU A 887 -80.91 -1.66 44.83
C GLU A 887 -81.98 -0.56 44.89
N LYS A 888 -81.82 0.52 44.10
CA LYS A 888 -82.86 1.57 43.92
C LYS A 888 -84.13 1.08 43.21
N LEU A 889 -84.08 -0.11 42.61
CA LEU A 889 -85.24 -0.81 42.03
C LEU A 889 -85.66 -2.02 42.89
N ASN A 890 -85.29 -2.07 44.17
CA ASN A 890 -85.59 -3.16 45.11
C ASN A 890 -84.96 -4.54 44.76
N GLY A 891 -83.98 -4.58 43.86
CA GLY A 891 -83.33 -5.83 43.45
C GLY A 891 -82.33 -6.35 44.48
N LYS A 892 -82.34 -7.68 44.73
CA LYS A 892 -81.36 -8.34 45.62
C LYS A 892 -80.05 -8.60 44.87
N VAL A 893 -79.06 -7.74 45.07
CA VAL A 893 -77.75 -7.86 44.42
C VAL A 893 -76.83 -8.85 45.16
N ILE A 894 -76.09 -9.66 44.39
CA ILE A 894 -74.97 -10.50 44.86
C ILE A 894 -73.74 -10.18 44.00
N ARG A 895 -72.54 -10.18 44.59
CA ARG A 895 -71.29 -9.96 43.85
C ARG A 895 -70.49 -11.25 43.61
N ALA A 896 -69.93 -11.37 42.42
CA ALA A 896 -68.75 -12.21 42.16
C ALA A 896 -67.58 -11.35 41.66
N GLY A 897 -66.39 -11.50 42.26
CA GLY A 897 -65.17 -10.76 41.86
C GLY A 897 -64.27 -11.53 40.87
N ASN A 898 -64.82 -12.53 40.16
CA ASN A 898 -64.19 -13.26 39.05
C ASN A 898 -65.18 -14.30 38.48
N GLY A 899 -64.90 -14.79 37.26
CA GLY A 899 -65.73 -15.78 36.58
C GLY A 899 -65.86 -17.12 37.33
N GLN A 900 -64.82 -17.56 38.05
CA GLN A 900 -64.87 -18.80 38.84
C GLN A 900 -65.87 -18.67 40.01
N LYS A 901 -65.82 -17.58 40.78
CA LYS A 901 -66.82 -17.28 41.82
C LYS A 901 -68.23 -17.14 41.26
N ALA A 902 -68.39 -16.62 40.04
CA ALA A 902 -69.70 -16.55 39.39
C ALA A 902 -70.23 -17.94 39.04
N VAL A 903 -69.39 -18.80 38.44
CA VAL A 903 -69.70 -20.20 38.16
C VAL A 903 -70.12 -20.94 39.44
N ASP A 904 -69.41 -20.76 40.56
CA ASP A 904 -69.70 -21.48 41.80
C ASP A 904 -70.96 -20.95 42.50
N LEU A 905 -71.15 -19.63 42.59
CA LEU A 905 -72.40 -19.04 43.09
C LEU A 905 -73.62 -19.45 42.25
N CYS A 906 -73.49 -19.57 40.93
CA CYS A 906 -74.57 -20.04 40.06
C CYS A 906 -74.94 -21.51 40.29
N LYS A 907 -74.02 -22.36 40.79
CA LYS A 907 -74.31 -23.75 41.20
C LYS A 907 -74.95 -23.82 42.58
N GLU A 908 -74.45 -23.02 43.52
CA GLU A 908 -74.89 -23.04 44.93
C GLU A 908 -76.24 -22.34 45.15
N ASN A 909 -76.55 -21.32 44.35
CA ASN A 909 -77.72 -20.47 44.53
C ASN A 909 -78.65 -20.47 43.30
N ASN A 910 -79.70 -21.29 43.34
CA ASN A 910 -80.72 -21.33 42.30
C ASN A 910 -81.62 -20.08 42.23
N ASP A 911 -81.67 -19.23 43.26
CA ASP A 911 -82.54 -18.04 43.29
C ASP A 911 -82.05 -16.91 42.36
N ILE A 912 -80.79 -16.98 41.87
CA ILE A 912 -80.25 -16.01 40.90
C ILE A 912 -81.11 -16.04 39.63
N ASN A 913 -81.72 -14.90 39.28
CA ASN A 913 -82.61 -14.77 38.12
C ASN A 913 -81.93 -14.17 36.89
N LEU A 914 -80.82 -13.43 37.07
CA LEU A 914 -80.07 -12.79 36.00
C LEU A 914 -78.61 -12.59 36.43
N VAL A 915 -77.69 -12.64 35.47
CA VAL A 915 -76.26 -12.35 35.66
C VAL A 915 -75.83 -11.17 34.79
N LEU A 916 -75.19 -10.17 35.38
CA LEU A 916 -74.41 -9.15 34.68
C LEU A 916 -72.93 -9.59 34.69
N MET A 917 -72.45 -10.15 33.59
CA MET A 917 -71.14 -10.80 33.50
C MET A 917 -70.13 -9.87 32.83
N ASP A 918 -69.17 -9.33 33.58
CA ASP A 918 -68.02 -8.68 32.93
C ASP A 918 -67.17 -9.68 32.15
N ILE A 919 -66.58 -9.22 31.03
CA ILE A 919 -65.81 -10.07 30.14
C ILE A 919 -64.34 -10.19 30.59
N GLU A 920 -63.69 -9.09 30.98
CA GLU A 920 -62.26 -9.05 31.29
C GLU A 920 -61.92 -9.39 32.75
N LEU A 921 -62.51 -10.49 33.24
CA LEU A 921 -62.38 -10.91 34.64
C LEU A 921 -61.07 -11.65 34.96
N PRO A 922 -60.47 -11.42 36.15
CA PRO A 922 -59.31 -12.19 36.62
C PRO A 922 -59.70 -13.65 36.95
N VAL A 923 -58.70 -14.55 37.00
CA VAL A 923 -58.83 -16.01 37.25
C VAL A 923 -59.57 -16.80 36.15
N MET A 924 -60.72 -16.32 35.68
CA MET A 924 -61.53 -16.88 34.62
C MET A 924 -62.30 -15.75 33.95
N ASP A 925 -62.15 -15.64 32.63
CA ASP A 925 -62.83 -14.66 31.78
C ASP A 925 -64.35 -14.89 31.71
N GLY A 926 -65.09 -13.83 31.39
CA GLY A 926 -66.55 -13.86 31.33
C GLY A 926 -67.11 -14.80 30.27
N TYR A 927 -66.46 -14.93 29.10
CA TYR A 927 -66.91 -15.86 28.05
C TYR A 927 -66.90 -17.30 28.55
N LYS A 928 -65.80 -17.72 29.18
CA LYS A 928 -65.64 -19.07 29.74
C LYS A 928 -66.54 -19.31 30.95
N ALA A 929 -66.76 -18.30 31.78
CA ALA A 929 -67.72 -18.36 32.88
C ALA A 929 -69.16 -18.56 32.35
N THR A 930 -69.59 -17.78 31.35
CA THR A 930 -70.89 -17.94 30.66
C THR A 930 -71.05 -19.34 30.08
N GLN A 931 -70.07 -19.83 29.30
CA GLN A 931 -70.09 -21.17 28.72
C GLN A 931 -70.29 -22.25 29.80
N ILE A 932 -69.57 -22.15 30.92
CA ILE A 932 -69.69 -23.11 32.02
C ILE A 932 -71.05 -23.00 32.72
N ILE A 933 -71.57 -21.79 32.97
CA ILE A 933 -72.89 -21.57 33.58
C ILE A 933 -74.01 -22.12 32.69
N LYS A 934 -73.98 -21.82 31.38
CA LYS A 934 -75.00 -22.25 30.42
C LYS A 934 -75.09 -23.78 30.25
N VAL A 935 -74.01 -24.52 30.53
CA VAL A 935 -74.04 -26.00 30.55
C VAL A 935 -74.94 -26.58 31.64
N PHE A 936 -75.05 -25.96 32.81
CA PHE A 936 -75.89 -26.46 33.92
C PHE A 936 -77.12 -25.59 34.24
N ARG A 937 -77.17 -24.33 33.75
CA ARG A 937 -78.33 -23.42 33.81
C ARG A 937 -78.52 -22.72 32.45
N PRO A 938 -78.92 -23.43 31.39
CA PRO A 938 -79.08 -22.86 30.05
C PRO A 938 -80.09 -21.70 29.99
N GLY A 939 -81.20 -21.82 30.74
CA GLY A 939 -82.26 -20.82 30.81
C GLY A 939 -82.05 -19.68 31.81
N LEU A 940 -80.83 -19.47 32.32
CA LEU A 940 -80.49 -18.30 33.14
C LEU A 940 -80.02 -17.15 32.22
N PRO A 941 -80.68 -15.97 32.22
CA PRO A 941 -80.20 -14.78 31.52
C PRO A 941 -78.80 -14.34 31.98
N ILE A 942 -77.88 -14.20 31.03
CA ILE A 942 -76.53 -13.65 31.21
C ILE A 942 -76.32 -12.52 30.21
N ILE A 943 -76.21 -11.30 30.72
CA ILE A 943 -75.90 -10.11 29.94
C ILE A 943 -74.39 -9.83 30.08
N ALA A 944 -73.67 -9.74 28.97
CA ALA A 944 -72.24 -9.40 28.97
C ALA A 944 -72.01 -7.90 29.26
N GLN A 945 -70.95 -7.55 29.99
CA GLN A 945 -70.42 -6.19 30.03
C GLN A 945 -69.14 -6.15 29.19
N THR A 946 -69.07 -5.32 28.15
CA THR A 946 -67.92 -5.27 27.21
C THR A 946 -67.15 -3.95 27.32
N ALA A 947 -65.82 -3.98 27.14
CA ALA A 947 -64.99 -2.77 27.21
C ALA A 947 -65.19 -1.84 25.99
N PHE A 948 -65.64 -2.37 24.84
CA PHE A 948 -65.93 -1.60 23.63
C PHE A 948 -67.24 -2.04 22.97
N ALA A 949 -67.72 -1.23 22.02
CA ALA A 949 -68.84 -1.53 21.12
C ALA A 949 -68.33 -1.84 19.69
N MET A 950 -67.25 -2.63 19.57
CA MET A 950 -66.70 -3.03 18.26
C MET A 950 -67.41 -4.27 17.71
N MET A 951 -67.62 -4.31 16.38
CA MET A 951 -68.06 -5.54 15.70
C MET A 951 -67.04 -6.68 15.97
N GLY A 952 -67.56 -7.89 16.19
CA GLY A 952 -66.81 -9.05 16.65
C GLY A 952 -66.99 -9.32 18.16
N GLU A 953 -67.17 -8.31 19.01
CA GLU A 953 -67.41 -8.56 20.45
C GLU A 953 -68.84 -9.03 20.71
N ARG A 954 -69.83 -8.48 19.99
CA ARG A 954 -71.24 -8.91 20.06
C ARG A 954 -71.39 -10.37 19.61
N GLU A 955 -70.80 -10.73 18.48
CA GLU A 955 -70.78 -12.11 17.97
C GLU A 955 -70.16 -13.06 19.01
N ARG A 956 -68.98 -12.72 19.55
CA ARG A 956 -68.30 -13.55 20.55
C ARG A 956 -69.08 -13.71 21.86
N CYS A 957 -69.82 -12.69 22.29
CA CYS A 957 -70.70 -12.81 23.47
C CYS A 957 -71.82 -13.81 23.22
N ILE A 958 -72.47 -13.74 22.05
CA ILE A 958 -73.56 -14.64 21.66
C ILE A 958 -73.03 -16.07 21.43
N GLU A 959 -71.86 -16.24 20.80
CA GLU A 959 -71.18 -17.52 20.62
C GLU A 959 -70.77 -18.18 21.96
N ALA A 960 -70.46 -17.38 22.99
CA ALA A 960 -70.21 -17.87 24.34
C ALA A 960 -71.49 -18.21 25.12
N GLY A 961 -72.67 -17.87 24.58
CA GLY A 961 -73.98 -18.15 25.18
C GLY A 961 -74.55 -17.02 26.04
N CYS A 962 -74.06 -15.78 25.93
CA CYS A 962 -74.72 -14.61 26.52
C CYS A 962 -76.00 -14.28 25.76
N ASP A 963 -77.03 -13.83 26.47
CA ASP A 963 -78.36 -13.55 25.89
C ASP A 963 -78.51 -12.10 25.39
N ASP A 964 -77.75 -11.16 25.97
CA ASP A 964 -77.57 -9.78 25.48
C ASP A 964 -76.23 -9.19 25.97
N TYR A 965 -75.96 -7.92 25.70
CA TYR A 965 -74.72 -7.23 26.11
C TYR A 965 -74.94 -5.73 26.40
N ILE A 966 -74.03 -5.15 27.19
CA ILE A 966 -73.98 -3.72 27.52
C ILE A 966 -72.52 -3.25 27.42
N ALA A 967 -72.26 -2.19 26.65
CA ALA A 967 -70.93 -1.59 26.58
C ALA A 967 -70.64 -0.72 27.82
N LYS A 968 -69.41 -0.81 28.34
CA LYS A 968 -68.85 0.12 29.33
C LYS A 968 -68.43 1.43 28.62
N PRO A 969 -68.56 2.62 29.24
CA PRO A 969 -69.16 2.88 30.55
C PRO A 969 -70.69 2.67 30.53
N ILE A 970 -71.20 1.94 31.52
CA ILE A 970 -72.61 1.56 31.59
C ILE A 970 -73.46 2.78 31.90
N ARG A 971 -74.43 3.08 31.01
CA ARG A 971 -75.45 4.10 31.25
C ARG A 971 -76.68 3.47 31.88
N LYS A 972 -77.18 4.08 32.95
CA LYS A 972 -78.39 3.68 33.70
C LYS A 972 -79.57 3.36 32.79
N GLU A 973 -79.80 4.17 31.77
CA GLU A 973 -80.94 4.06 30.86
C GLU A 973 -80.86 2.77 30.02
N ILE A 974 -79.68 2.44 29.49
CA ILE A 974 -79.41 1.18 28.77
C ILE A 974 -79.53 0.00 29.73
N LEU A 975 -78.95 0.10 30.93
CA LEU A 975 -78.98 -0.96 31.94
C LEU A 975 -80.41 -1.36 32.30
N PHE A 976 -81.30 -0.37 32.48
CA PHE A 976 -82.70 -0.61 32.79
C PHE A 976 -83.47 -1.16 31.58
N GLU A 977 -83.21 -0.63 30.38
CA GLU A 977 -83.82 -1.13 29.14
C GLU A 977 -83.50 -2.61 28.91
N VAL A 978 -82.21 -2.98 28.91
CA VAL A 978 -81.78 -4.37 28.66
C VAL A 978 -82.29 -5.32 29.74
N ILE A 979 -82.21 -4.97 31.03
CA ILE A 979 -82.71 -5.84 32.12
C ILE A 979 -84.23 -6.07 32.01
N SER A 980 -84.99 -5.05 31.59
CA SER A 980 -86.45 -5.17 31.43
C SER A 980 -86.90 -6.15 30.34
N ARG A 981 -85.98 -6.61 29.47
CA ARG A 981 -86.24 -7.65 28.45
C ARG A 981 -86.23 -9.08 29.03
N PHE A 982 -85.70 -9.28 30.24
CA PHE A 982 -85.36 -10.61 30.78
C PHE A 982 -85.92 -10.92 32.19
N ILE A 983 -86.61 -9.98 32.85
CA ILE A 983 -87.04 -10.09 34.25
C ILE A 983 -88.55 -9.85 34.41
#